data_AF-A0A177TU41-F1
#
_entry.id   AF-A0A177TU41-F1
#
_cell.length_a   1.000
_cell.length_b   1.000
_cell.length_c   1.000
_cell.angle_alpha   90.00
_cell.angle_beta   90.00
_cell.angle_gamma   90.00
#
_symmetry.space_group_name_H-M   'P 1'
#
loop_
_entity.id
_entity.type
_entity.pdbx_description
1 polymer ?
#
loop_
_entity_poly.entity_id
_entity_poly.type
_entity_poly.pdbx_seq_one_letter_code
_entity_poly.pdbx_strand_id
1 'polypeptide(L)'
;MKEQIASIMDSKVEAGDTASPSRYAIRSSRLHFLAAVAVVLFFLTFSLVLFLVDFLPAEVQPALLSDTLCSLSTPLAIFLSSFTPIALVRSQLFGPSLQNLARPTSRWTGTGIGCHSTLGKTHSRTFWRLPEEQRTDDDQDHLPDLLTATIDQLQRGLDQGHFTSVHLVKAYLARIEEVNRQGPALNAVIETAPREYLLAEAARRDNERKSGRKRGYLHGIPILVKDNFATNASMLLNTTAGSYALLGAISPRNARIITDAVDRGGAIVLGKTNMSVWAQFHGFLDAQGWSPRGGYTTSAYYPGGNTCGSSSGSAVAASIGLAGATLGTETDGSIVCPASSNALVGFKPTVGLVSRAGAIPVSTSQDSAGPIVQTVADAARVLTDVATLGGYDGRDEATRHRPRHARRGVDYVHAIQRRGGIRALQGVRIGVLADEYLNATLGEFDPAILPLYQTAVQTLRDAGAVIVDAVIPTTTDWFKLADDAERVVTSTEFKVGLNAYLSELEHIPSAVFDMAGLVYFEAVSNPKLERGNRTKEGRVDLGHQEAALQTRMWAPGQVGVMLNETYESGLRTTRMLSSGIDAALKEHRVQALVAPTDTFFLSLAAVGRHPAVSVPMGFMAENTTSQEGVFPPWPFPHAPAGLCFVAEHWAEEKLLAYAYAFEHATGHIRRARKPFDTAIPKTQLRDVM
;
A
#
# COMPACT_ATOMS: atom_id res chain seq x y z
N MET A 1 37.74 -13.78 38.88
CA MET A 1 37.13 -14.21 37.60
C MET A 1 37.37 -15.69 37.27
N LYS A 2 38.61 -16.19 37.18
CA LYS A 2 38.88 -17.65 37.01
C LYS A 2 38.21 -18.53 38.09
N GLU A 3 38.24 -18.10 39.35
CA GLU A 3 37.60 -18.81 40.46
C GLU A 3 36.06 -18.75 40.44
N GLN A 4 35.48 -17.62 39.99
CA GLN A 4 34.04 -17.49 39.78
C GLN A 4 33.55 -18.38 38.61
N ILE A 5 34.38 -18.55 37.57
CA ILE A 5 34.09 -19.46 36.46
C ILE A 5 34.18 -20.92 36.92
N ALA A 6 35.15 -21.27 37.78
CA ALA A 6 35.25 -22.61 38.37
C ALA A 6 34.05 -22.94 39.28
N SER A 7 33.57 -21.98 40.08
CA SER A 7 32.39 -22.14 40.95
C SER A 7 31.08 -22.39 40.17
N ILE A 8 30.96 -21.83 38.96
CA ILE A 8 29.80 -22.05 38.07
C ILE A 8 29.91 -23.41 37.35
N MET A 9 31.13 -23.93 37.18
CA MET A 9 31.37 -25.22 36.53
C MET A 9 31.10 -26.42 37.44
N ASP A 10 31.24 -26.26 38.77
CA ASP A 10 31.08 -27.35 39.76
C ASP A 10 29.66 -27.51 40.32
N SER A 11 28.69 -26.64 39.96
CA SER A 11 27.31 -26.80 40.42
C SER A 11 26.63 -28.00 39.73
N LYS A 12 26.61 -29.15 40.42
CA LYS A 12 25.79 -30.31 40.04
C LYS A 12 24.31 -29.95 40.22
N VAL A 13 23.56 -29.96 39.12
CA VAL A 13 22.09 -29.96 39.15
C VAL A 13 21.65 -31.36 39.60
N GLU A 14 21.19 -31.50 40.84
CA GLU A 14 20.40 -32.66 41.26
C GLU A 14 19.05 -32.61 40.52
N ALA A 15 18.78 -33.67 39.77
CA ALA A 15 17.59 -33.82 38.96
C ALA A 15 16.42 -34.31 39.84
N GLY A 16 15.37 -33.49 39.92
CA GLY A 16 14.01 -33.95 40.19
C GLY A 16 13.20 -33.87 38.88
N ASP A 17 12.64 -35.02 38.49
CA ASP A 17 11.72 -35.30 37.37
C ASP A 17 10.84 -34.09 36.93
N THR A 18 10.69 -33.69 35.66
CA THR A 18 10.41 -34.43 34.41
C THR A 18 10.76 -33.56 33.18
N ALA A 19 10.98 -34.22 32.02
CA ALA A 19 11.28 -33.69 30.67
C ALA A 19 12.78 -33.55 30.31
N SER A 20 13.28 -34.55 29.56
CA SER A 20 14.64 -34.61 29.00
C SER A 20 14.89 -33.53 27.93
N PRO A 21 15.85 -32.60 28.10
CA PRO A 21 16.43 -31.86 26.98
C PRO A 21 17.48 -32.75 26.30
N SER A 22 17.43 -32.84 24.96
CA SER A 22 18.43 -33.60 24.20
C SER A 22 19.85 -33.11 24.51
N ARG A 23 20.81 -34.05 24.61
CA ARG A 23 22.24 -33.78 24.83
C ARG A 23 22.85 -32.78 23.82
N TYR A 24 22.16 -32.50 22.72
CA TYR A 24 22.51 -31.49 21.72
C TYR A 24 22.23 -30.05 22.17
N ALA A 25 21.12 -29.79 22.88
CA ALA A 25 20.73 -28.45 23.33
C ALA A 25 21.66 -27.91 24.43
N ILE A 26 22.16 -28.79 25.30
CA ILE A 26 23.11 -28.43 26.38
C ILE A 26 24.53 -28.21 25.82
N ARG A 27 24.91 -28.89 24.73
CA ARG A 27 26.19 -28.65 24.04
C ARG A 27 26.17 -27.34 23.24
N SER A 28 25.06 -26.99 22.60
CA SER A 28 24.97 -25.74 21.84
C SER A 28 25.01 -24.52 22.76
N SER A 29 24.30 -24.52 23.89
CA SER A 29 24.29 -23.38 24.82
C SER A 29 25.68 -23.09 25.43
N ARG A 30 26.44 -24.15 25.77
CA ARG A 30 27.82 -24.02 26.26
C ARG A 30 28.78 -23.46 25.20
N LEU A 31 28.59 -23.83 23.93
CA LEU A 31 29.42 -23.32 22.82
C LEU A 31 29.12 -21.85 22.51
N HIS A 32 27.85 -21.44 22.55
CA HIS A 32 27.45 -20.04 22.36
C HIS A 32 27.92 -19.13 23.51
N PHE A 33 27.90 -19.63 24.76
CA PHE A 33 28.43 -18.90 25.91
C PHE A 33 29.95 -18.71 25.81
N LEU A 34 30.71 -19.76 25.47
CA LEU A 34 32.16 -19.67 25.25
C LEU A 34 32.51 -18.73 24.08
N ALA A 35 31.71 -18.73 23.01
CA ALA A 35 31.87 -17.82 21.88
C ALA A 35 31.62 -16.35 22.29
N ALA A 36 30.57 -16.08 23.09
CA ALA A 36 30.30 -14.74 23.59
C ALA A 36 31.42 -14.23 24.52
N VAL A 37 31.94 -15.08 25.40
CA VAL A 37 33.09 -14.75 26.28
C VAL A 37 34.35 -14.47 25.45
N ALA A 38 34.61 -15.24 24.40
CA ALA A 38 35.76 -15.02 23.52
C ALA A 38 35.68 -13.69 22.76
N VAL A 39 34.48 -13.31 22.28
CA VAL A 39 34.25 -12.02 21.61
C VAL A 39 34.47 -10.85 22.57
N VAL A 40 33.95 -10.95 23.80
CA VAL A 40 34.15 -9.90 24.82
C VAL A 40 35.63 -9.76 25.18
N LEU A 41 36.35 -10.87 25.35
CA LEU A 41 37.80 -10.86 25.60
C LEU A 41 38.60 -10.28 24.43
N PHE A 42 38.18 -10.53 23.18
CA PHE A 42 38.78 -9.94 21.98
C PHE A 42 38.61 -8.42 21.97
N PHE A 43 37.41 -7.90 22.21
CA PHE A 43 37.20 -6.46 22.24
C PHE A 43 37.92 -5.77 23.40
N LEU A 44 37.98 -6.41 24.57
CA LEU A 44 38.74 -5.88 25.73
C LEU A 44 40.25 -5.84 25.45
N THR A 45 40.81 -6.89 24.86
CA THR A 45 42.23 -6.94 24.50
C THR A 45 42.56 -5.96 23.37
N PHE A 46 41.70 -5.85 22.36
CA PHE A 46 41.87 -4.86 21.29
C PHE A 46 41.80 -3.42 21.81
N SER A 47 40.85 -3.13 22.70
CA SER A 47 40.71 -1.81 23.32
C SER A 47 41.91 -1.48 24.22
N LEU A 48 42.44 -2.46 24.95
CA LEU A 48 43.64 -2.31 25.76
C LEU A 48 44.88 -2.03 24.89
N VAL A 49 45.01 -2.72 23.74
CA VAL A 49 46.12 -2.48 22.81
C VAL A 49 46.04 -1.09 22.20
N LEU A 50 44.87 -0.64 21.74
CA LEU A 50 44.69 0.72 21.24
C LEU A 50 45.03 1.77 22.32
N PHE A 51 44.55 1.55 23.55
CA PHE A 51 44.86 2.41 24.67
C PHE A 51 46.37 2.47 24.98
N LEU A 52 47.09 1.36 24.87
CA LEU A 52 48.54 1.33 25.09
C LEU A 52 49.35 1.95 23.94
N VAL A 53 48.85 1.91 22.70
CA VAL A 53 49.48 2.54 21.53
C VAL A 53 49.51 4.06 21.66
N ASP A 54 48.51 4.67 22.30
CA ASP A 54 48.46 6.12 22.54
C ASP A 54 49.60 6.63 23.45
N PHE A 55 50.28 5.75 24.20
CA PHE A 55 51.43 6.09 25.04
C PHE A 55 52.79 5.88 24.35
N LEU A 56 52.81 5.43 23.09
CA LEU A 56 54.04 5.23 22.31
C LEU A 56 54.38 6.48 21.48
N PRO A 57 55.67 6.73 21.17
CA PRO A 57 56.08 7.85 20.30
C PRO A 57 55.42 7.77 18.92
N ALA A 58 55.00 8.93 18.38
CA ALA A 58 54.22 9.04 17.14
C ALA A 58 54.85 8.37 15.91
N GLU A 59 56.17 8.21 15.91
CA GLU A 59 56.93 7.56 14.83
C GLU A 59 56.77 6.03 14.80
N VAL A 60 56.39 5.40 15.93
CA VAL A 60 56.28 3.94 16.07
C VAL A 60 54.83 3.45 15.94
N GLN A 61 53.86 4.31 16.21
CA GLN A 61 52.42 3.99 16.19
C GLN A 61 51.94 3.39 14.86
N PRO A 62 52.29 3.90 13.67
CA PRO A 62 51.72 3.40 12.40
C PRO A 62 52.17 1.98 12.05
N ALA A 63 53.42 1.64 12.33
CA ALA A 63 53.98 0.31 12.05
C ALA A 63 53.37 -0.75 12.98
N LEU A 64 53.23 -0.44 14.27
CA LEU A 64 52.67 -1.37 15.25
C LEU A 64 51.16 -1.59 15.04
N LEU A 65 50.40 -0.54 14.69
CA LEU A 65 48.97 -0.64 14.35
C LEU A 65 48.73 -1.51 13.11
N SER A 66 49.57 -1.34 12.07
CA SER A 66 49.50 -2.14 10.85
C SER A 66 49.74 -3.63 11.14
N ASP A 67 50.83 -3.96 11.86
CA ASP A 67 51.17 -5.35 12.17
C ASP A 67 50.18 -6.02 13.13
N THR A 68 49.59 -5.25 14.05
CA THR A 68 48.59 -5.74 15.00
C THR A 68 47.24 -5.99 14.32
N LEU A 69 46.82 -5.11 13.40
CA LEU A 69 45.61 -5.31 12.60
C LEU A 69 45.76 -6.49 11.63
N CYS A 70 46.94 -6.67 11.03
CA CYS A 70 47.21 -7.81 10.16
C CYS A 70 47.17 -9.14 10.93
N SER A 71 47.79 -9.22 12.12
CA SER A 71 47.84 -10.44 12.94
C SER A 71 46.51 -10.81 13.59
N LEU A 72 45.62 -9.85 13.86
CA LEU A 72 44.28 -10.07 14.41
C LEU A 72 43.21 -10.36 13.34
N SER A 73 43.47 -10.04 12.08
CA SER A 73 42.51 -10.28 10.97
C SER A 73 42.29 -11.76 10.68
N THR A 74 43.32 -12.59 10.87
CA THR A 74 43.29 -14.02 10.50
C THR A 74 42.50 -14.87 11.50
N PRO A 75 42.66 -14.72 12.83
CA PRO A 75 41.82 -15.43 13.82
C PRO A 75 40.34 -15.04 13.73
N LEU A 76 40.04 -13.76 13.47
CA LEU A 76 38.68 -13.25 13.35
C LEU A 76 37.98 -13.79 12.09
N ALA A 77 38.70 -13.87 10.97
CA ALA A 77 38.18 -14.47 9.73
C ALA A 77 37.89 -15.97 9.87
N ILE A 78 38.77 -16.72 10.57
CA ILE A 78 38.56 -18.14 10.86
C ILE A 78 37.34 -18.33 11.79
N PHE A 79 37.21 -17.49 12.81
CA PHE A 79 36.08 -17.53 13.75
C PHE A 79 34.74 -17.22 13.06
N LEU A 80 34.68 -16.19 12.22
CA LEU A 80 33.46 -15.81 11.47
C LEU A 80 33.06 -16.86 10.43
N SER A 81 34.03 -17.56 9.82
CA SER A 81 33.77 -18.63 8.86
C SER A 81 33.15 -19.90 9.49
N SER A 82 33.20 -20.03 10.81
CA SER A 82 32.73 -21.21 11.54
C SER A 82 31.24 -21.14 11.95
N PHE A 83 30.56 -20.00 11.71
CA PHE A 83 29.21 -19.72 12.26
C PHE A 83 28.16 -19.24 11.25
N THR A 84 28.30 -19.48 9.94
CA THR A 84 27.18 -19.19 9.00
C THR A 84 27.10 -20.17 7.82
N PRO A 85 25.91 -20.73 7.51
CA PRO A 85 25.67 -21.41 6.25
C PRO A 85 25.40 -20.41 5.11
N ILE A 86 26.32 -20.40 4.13
CA ILE A 86 26.20 -20.06 2.70
C ILE A 86 25.02 -19.14 2.29
N ALA A 87 25.29 -17.85 2.09
CA ALA A 87 25.27 -17.17 0.79
C ALA A 87 25.48 -15.64 0.90
N LEU A 88 26.33 -15.10 0.01
CA LEU A 88 26.43 -13.70 -0.41
C LEU A 88 27.10 -12.65 0.53
N VAL A 89 28.44 -12.61 0.54
CA VAL A 89 29.18 -11.33 0.67
C VAL A 89 30.37 -11.36 -0.29
N ARG A 90 30.13 -10.93 -1.53
CA ARG A 90 31.20 -10.62 -2.49
C ARG A 90 30.83 -9.40 -3.29
N SER A 91 30.92 -8.24 -2.65
CA SER A 91 31.18 -6.96 -3.30
C SER A 91 31.42 -5.91 -2.22
N GLN A 92 32.46 -5.09 -2.40
CA GLN A 92 32.84 -3.92 -1.59
C GLN A 92 33.86 -4.14 -0.47
N LEU A 93 35.05 -4.64 -0.83
CA LEU A 93 36.30 -4.07 -0.32
C LEU A 93 37.26 -4.05 -1.51
N PHE A 94 38.04 -2.99 -1.67
CA PHE A 94 39.04 -2.72 -2.73
C PHE A 94 38.54 -1.97 -3.98
N GLY A 95 38.62 -0.64 -3.91
CA GLY A 95 38.80 0.26 -5.05
C GLY A 95 40.29 0.45 -5.40
N PRO A 96 40.61 1.08 -6.55
CA PRO A 96 41.82 0.76 -7.32
C PRO A 96 42.92 1.83 -7.20
N SER A 97 44.17 1.40 -7.11
CA SER A 97 45.31 2.23 -7.53
C SER A 97 46.49 1.36 -7.96
N LEU A 98 47.23 1.85 -8.96
CA LEU A 98 48.51 1.36 -9.49
C LEU A 98 48.45 0.11 -10.40
N GLN A 99 48.46 0.34 -11.72
CA GLN A 99 49.69 0.19 -12.55
C GLN A 99 49.36 0.29 -14.05
N ASN A 100 49.80 1.40 -14.66
CA ASN A 100 50.27 1.41 -16.04
C ASN A 100 51.61 0.67 -16.08
N LEU A 101 51.79 -0.30 -16.97
CA LEU A 101 53.01 -0.53 -17.77
C LEU A 101 52.85 -1.77 -18.67
N ALA A 102 53.42 -1.62 -19.87
CA ALA A 102 53.72 -2.64 -20.89
C ALA A 102 52.58 -3.14 -21.80
N ARG A 103 52.54 -2.56 -23.01
CA ARG A 103 52.25 -3.32 -24.26
C ARG A 103 53.47 -4.20 -24.59
N PRO A 104 53.28 -5.35 -25.25
CA PRO A 104 53.57 -5.37 -26.68
C PRO A 104 52.58 -6.17 -27.55
N THR A 105 52.68 -5.90 -28.83
CA THR A 105 51.96 -6.38 -30.02
C THR A 105 52.17 -7.86 -30.35
N SER A 106 51.12 -8.56 -30.81
CA SER A 106 51.10 -9.29 -32.11
C SER A 106 49.78 -10.05 -32.34
N ARG A 107 49.29 -9.97 -33.59
CA ARG A 107 48.26 -10.83 -34.21
C ARG A 107 48.54 -12.32 -33.97
N TRP A 108 47.51 -13.15 -33.84
CA TRP A 108 47.20 -14.28 -34.75
C TRP A 108 45.84 -14.91 -34.40
N THR A 109 45.22 -15.44 -35.44
CA THR A 109 43.89 -16.04 -35.58
C THR A 109 43.76 -17.42 -34.95
N GLY A 110 42.57 -17.80 -34.47
CA GLY A 110 42.27 -19.22 -34.19
C GLY A 110 41.08 -19.44 -33.26
N THR A 111 40.04 -20.05 -33.81
CA THR A 111 38.83 -20.60 -33.16
C THR A 111 39.12 -21.44 -31.92
N GLY A 112 38.34 -21.26 -30.85
CA GLY A 112 38.41 -22.12 -29.66
C GLY A 112 37.33 -21.77 -28.63
N ILE A 113 36.49 -22.75 -28.35
CA ILE A 113 35.30 -22.71 -27.50
C ILE A 113 35.66 -22.45 -26.02
N GLY A 114 34.90 -21.53 -25.39
CA GLY A 114 34.42 -21.69 -24.01
C GLY A 114 35.24 -21.12 -22.85
N CYS A 115 34.90 -19.91 -22.40
CA CYS A 115 34.55 -19.61 -21.00
C CYS A 115 34.10 -18.14 -20.90
N HIS A 116 32.79 -17.89 -20.98
CA HIS A 116 32.26 -16.57 -20.64
C HIS A 116 32.31 -16.41 -19.12
N SER A 117 33.26 -15.61 -18.64
CA SER A 117 33.18 -14.98 -17.34
C SER A 117 31.92 -14.11 -17.29
N THR A 118 30.94 -14.51 -16.50
CA THR A 118 29.77 -13.71 -16.12
C THR A 118 30.22 -12.55 -15.22
N LEU A 119 30.74 -11.50 -15.86
CA LEU A 119 30.67 -10.15 -15.30
C LEU A 119 29.19 -9.78 -15.17
N GLY A 120 28.82 -9.31 -13.98
CA GLY A 120 27.44 -9.11 -13.54
C GLY A 120 26.58 -8.40 -14.57
N LYS A 121 25.66 -9.15 -15.18
CA LYS A 121 24.52 -8.56 -15.89
C LYS A 121 23.68 -7.83 -14.84
N THR A 122 23.64 -6.51 -14.89
CA THR A 122 22.50 -5.76 -14.36
C THR A 122 21.25 -6.41 -14.95
N HIS A 123 20.44 -7.08 -14.12
CA HIS A 123 19.16 -7.59 -14.54
C HIS A 123 18.27 -6.39 -14.90
N SER A 124 18.28 -6.01 -16.18
CA SER A 124 17.22 -5.19 -16.73
C SER A 124 15.94 -5.99 -16.56
N ARG A 125 15.02 -5.49 -15.73
CA ARG A 125 13.65 -6.01 -15.68
C ARG A 125 13.06 -5.82 -17.07
N THR A 126 12.67 -6.92 -17.71
CA THR A 126 11.86 -6.86 -18.93
C THR A 126 10.47 -6.39 -18.53
N PHE A 127 10.12 -5.17 -18.89
CA PHE A 127 8.78 -4.61 -18.68
C PHE A 127 7.84 -5.12 -19.78
N TRP A 128 6.76 -5.78 -19.37
CA TRP A 128 5.79 -6.38 -20.29
C TRP A 128 4.73 -5.36 -20.72
N ARG A 129 4.14 -5.53 -21.90
CA ARG A 129 3.10 -4.65 -22.46
C ARG A 129 1.85 -5.42 -22.84
N LEU A 130 0.68 -4.89 -22.50
CA LEU A 130 -0.59 -5.56 -22.77
C LEU A 130 -0.97 -5.45 -24.26
N PRO A 131 -1.70 -6.45 -24.82
CA PRO A 131 -1.86 -6.59 -26.28
C PRO A 131 -2.55 -5.43 -27.00
N GLU A 132 -3.41 -4.67 -26.33
CA GLU A 132 -4.17 -3.56 -26.94
C GLU A 132 -3.46 -2.19 -26.75
N GLU A 133 -2.32 -2.15 -26.06
CA GLU A 133 -1.51 -0.93 -25.90
C GLU A 133 -0.66 -0.60 -27.13
N GLN A 134 -0.76 -1.39 -28.22
CA GLN A 134 -0.06 -1.18 -29.48
C GLN A 134 -0.86 -0.28 -30.43
N ARG A 135 -0.54 1.02 -30.37
CA ARG A 135 -0.91 2.12 -31.30
C ARG A 135 -2.41 2.35 -31.54
N THR A 136 -2.91 3.43 -30.95
CA THR A 136 -4.10 4.16 -31.44
C THR A 136 -3.65 5.32 -32.32
N ASP A 137 -4.46 5.72 -33.30
CA ASP A 137 -4.16 6.82 -34.25
C ASP A 137 -3.89 8.20 -33.60
N ASP A 138 -4.19 8.36 -32.30
CA ASP A 138 -3.82 9.52 -31.47
C ASP A 138 -2.31 9.64 -31.16
N ASP A 139 -1.49 8.64 -31.51
CA ASP A 139 -0.01 8.68 -31.39
C ASP A 139 0.66 9.68 -32.37
N GLN A 140 -0.10 10.48 -33.13
CA GLN A 140 0.45 11.55 -33.99
C GLN A 140 0.96 12.75 -33.19
N ASP A 141 0.41 13.01 -32.00
CA ASP A 141 0.97 13.98 -31.04
C ASP A 141 1.89 13.24 -30.06
N HIS A 142 3.17 13.64 -30.00
CA HIS A 142 4.18 13.02 -29.15
C HIS A 142 3.91 13.14 -27.63
N LEU A 143 2.84 13.86 -27.21
CA LEU A 143 2.49 14.17 -25.83
C LEU A 143 1.08 13.63 -25.50
N PRO A 144 0.92 12.78 -24.47
CA PRO A 144 -0.40 12.28 -24.08
C PRO A 144 -1.23 13.35 -23.35
N ASP A 145 -2.56 13.29 -23.48
CA ASP A 145 -3.48 14.09 -22.66
C ASP A 145 -3.46 13.62 -21.20
N LEU A 146 -2.96 14.46 -20.30
CA LEU A 146 -2.82 14.16 -18.87
C LEU A 146 -4.15 13.91 -18.16
N LEU A 147 -5.30 14.23 -18.76
CA LEU A 147 -6.61 13.85 -18.22
C LEU A 147 -6.83 12.32 -18.26
N THR A 148 -6.28 11.65 -19.29
CA THR A 148 -6.53 10.21 -19.54
C THR A 148 -5.26 9.38 -19.75
N ALA A 149 -4.08 10.00 -19.60
CA ALA A 149 -2.78 9.37 -19.81
C ALA A 149 -2.59 8.16 -18.88
N THR A 150 -2.28 7.00 -19.47
CA THR A 150 -1.92 5.78 -18.73
C THR A 150 -0.46 5.81 -18.31
N ILE A 151 -0.08 4.99 -17.32
CA ILE A 151 1.32 4.86 -16.89
C ILE A 151 2.20 4.38 -18.06
N ASP A 152 1.67 3.54 -18.95
CA ASP A 152 2.39 3.10 -20.15
C ASP A 152 2.71 4.27 -21.09
N GLN A 153 1.70 5.10 -21.42
CA GLN A 153 1.90 6.28 -22.28
C GLN A 153 2.92 7.25 -21.67
N LEU A 154 2.83 7.50 -20.37
CA LEU A 154 3.80 8.33 -19.65
C LEU A 154 5.21 7.73 -19.70
N GLN A 155 5.36 6.42 -19.44
CA GLN A 155 6.65 5.74 -19.53
C GLN A 155 7.24 5.78 -20.95
N ARG A 156 6.41 5.60 -21.99
CA ARG A 156 6.86 5.66 -23.38
C ARG A 156 7.40 7.05 -23.72
N GLY A 157 6.68 8.11 -23.37
CA GLY A 157 7.14 9.48 -23.61
C GLY A 157 8.44 9.80 -22.86
N LEU A 158 8.61 9.30 -21.64
CA LEU A 158 9.86 9.43 -20.88
C LEU A 158 11.01 8.59 -21.49
N ASP A 159 10.73 7.37 -21.95
CA ASP A 159 11.72 6.49 -22.58
C ASP A 159 12.18 7.02 -23.95
N GLN A 160 11.28 7.65 -24.70
CA GLN A 160 11.54 8.25 -26.01
C GLN A 160 12.14 9.67 -25.90
N GLY A 161 12.12 10.26 -24.70
CA GLY A 161 12.64 11.61 -24.48
C GLY A 161 11.74 12.72 -25.01
N HIS A 162 10.46 12.44 -25.28
CA HIS A 162 9.48 13.47 -25.66
C HIS A 162 9.26 14.49 -24.53
N PHE A 163 9.37 14.04 -23.28
CA PHE A 163 9.36 14.87 -22.09
C PHE A 163 10.17 14.19 -20.98
N THR A 164 10.32 14.88 -19.84
CA THR A 164 11.08 14.43 -18.67
C THR A 164 10.17 14.30 -17.45
N SER A 165 10.64 13.61 -16.41
CA SER A 165 9.94 13.57 -15.12
C SER A 165 9.81 14.97 -14.52
N VAL A 166 10.79 15.86 -14.77
CA VAL A 166 10.70 17.28 -14.40
C VAL A 166 9.49 17.96 -15.08
N HIS A 167 9.23 17.69 -16.36
CA HIS A 167 8.05 18.22 -17.05
C HIS A 167 6.75 17.68 -16.44
N LEU A 168 6.69 16.37 -16.13
CA LEU A 168 5.53 15.79 -15.46
C LEU A 168 5.25 16.44 -14.10
N VAL A 169 6.27 16.62 -13.26
CA VAL A 169 6.11 17.28 -11.95
C VAL A 169 5.59 18.71 -12.12
N LYS A 170 6.15 19.49 -13.05
CA LYS A 170 5.67 20.85 -13.31
C LYS A 170 4.20 20.86 -13.76
N ALA A 171 3.83 19.99 -14.71
CA ALA A 171 2.48 19.91 -15.23
C ALA A 171 1.48 19.51 -14.13
N TYR A 172 1.75 18.45 -13.38
CA TYR A 172 0.83 17.99 -12.33
C TYR A 172 0.70 19.00 -11.17
N LEU A 173 1.77 19.69 -10.76
CA LEU A 173 1.65 20.76 -9.76
C LEU A 173 0.77 21.92 -10.25
N ALA A 174 0.90 22.32 -11.51
CA ALA A 174 0.05 23.34 -12.10
C ALA A 174 -1.42 22.88 -12.18
N ARG A 175 -1.66 21.64 -12.61
CA ARG A 175 -3.01 21.03 -12.63
C ARG A 175 -3.64 20.99 -11.23
N ILE A 176 -2.88 20.68 -10.20
CA ILE A 176 -3.36 20.72 -8.80
C ILE A 176 -3.76 22.15 -8.43
N GLU A 177 -2.94 23.15 -8.74
CA GLU A 177 -3.23 24.55 -8.41
C GLU A 177 -4.55 25.04 -9.05
N GLU A 178 -4.80 24.66 -10.30
CA GLU A 178 -5.99 25.09 -11.06
C GLU A 178 -7.32 24.68 -10.43
N VAL A 179 -7.40 23.49 -9.82
CA VAL A 179 -8.69 22.86 -9.46
C VAL A 179 -8.83 22.46 -8.00
N ASN A 180 -7.73 22.34 -7.26
CA ASN A 180 -7.77 21.73 -5.93
C ASN A 180 -8.28 22.70 -4.86
N ARG A 181 -7.67 23.88 -4.77
CA ARG A 181 -8.09 24.97 -3.85
C ARG A 181 -8.67 26.17 -4.59
N GLN A 182 -8.31 26.34 -5.86
CA GLN A 182 -8.89 27.31 -6.78
C GLN A 182 -9.94 26.63 -7.67
N GLY A 183 -10.55 27.43 -8.56
CA GLY A 183 -11.56 26.95 -9.51
C GLY A 183 -12.72 26.27 -8.79
N PRO A 184 -13.03 24.98 -9.08
CA PRO A 184 -14.09 24.23 -8.42
C PRO A 184 -13.82 23.85 -6.95
N ALA A 185 -12.59 24.08 -6.44
CA ALA A 185 -12.19 23.77 -5.07
C ALA A 185 -12.49 22.31 -4.67
N LEU A 186 -12.00 21.36 -5.46
CA LEU A 186 -12.28 19.93 -5.27
C LEU A 186 -11.71 19.36 -3.96
N ASN A 187 -10.71 20.02 -3.37
CA ASN A 187 -10.03 19.64 -2.12
C ASN A 187 -9.53 18.18 -2.08
N ALA A 188 -9.09 17.66 -3.23
CA ALA A 188 -8.57 16.30 -3.37
C ALA A 188 -7.16 16.13 -2.78
N VAL A 189 -6.31 17.16 -2.84
CA VAL A 189 -4.93 17.17 -2.35
C VAL A 189 -4.88 18.04 -1.10
N ILE A 190 -4.51 17.45 0.05
CA ILE A 190 -4.46 18.17 1.33
C ILE A 190 -3.18 18.99 1.45
N GLU A 191 -2.07 18.48 0.91
CA GLU A 191 -0.79 19.20 0.81
C GLU A 191 0.11 18.60 -0.28
N THR A 192 1.06 19.41 -0.77
CA THR A 192 2.12 18.97 -1.69
C THR A 192 3.47 19.15 -1.03
N ALA A 193 4.45 18.35 -1.44
CA ALA A 193 5.83 18.54 -1.00
C ALA A 193 6.39 19.81 -1.65
N PRO A 194 7.42 20.45 -1.06
CA PRO A 194 8.00 21.67 -1.63
C PRO A 194 8.47 21.47 -3.07
N ARG A 195 8.19 22.46 -3.91
CA ARG A 195 8.38 22.35 -5.37
C ARG A 195 9.82 22.03 -5.75
N GLU A 196 10.77 22.68 -5.10
CA GLU A 196 12.21 22.48 -5.31
C GLU A 196 12.66 21.05 -4.97
N TYR A 197 12.13 20.47 -3.90
CA TYR A 197 12.37 19.08 -3.53
C TYR A 197 11.84 18.13 -4.63
N LEU A 198 10.62 18.36 -5.10
CA LEU A 198 10.00 17.55 -6.15
C LEU A 198 10.76 17.62 -7.47
N LEU A 199 11.24 18.81 -7.86
CA LEU A 199 12.03 18.99 -9.08
C LEU A 199 13.40 18.31 -8.99
N ALA A 200 14.05 18.35 -7.82
CA ALA A 200 15.32 17.65 -7.59
C ALA A 200 15.12 16.13 -7.68
N GLU A 201 14.05 15.61 -7.10
CA GLU A 201 13.74 14.18 -7.14
C GLU A 201 13.39 13.70 -8.56
N ALA A 202 12.65 14.52 -9.31
CA ALA A 202 12.36 14.29 -10.72
C ALA A 202 13.63 14.26 -11.58
N ALA A 203 14.50 15.26 -11.43
CA ALA A 203 15.78 15.30 -12.14
C ALA A 203 16.66 14.08 -11.81
N ARG A 204 16.61 13.59 -10.56
CA ARG A 204 17.30 12.35 -10.18
C ARG A 204 16.74 11.15 -10.94
N ARG A 205 15.42 11.01 -11.10
CA ARG A 205 14.81 9.93 -11.91
C ARG A 205 15.16 10.03 -13.38
N ASP A 206 15.20 11.23 -13.93
CA ASP A 206 15.64 11.47 -15.31
C ASP A 206 17.10 11.05 -15.52
N ASN A 207 18.00 11.41 -14.61
CA ASN A 207 19.40 11.00 -14.66
C ASN A 207 19.59 9.48 -14.50
N GLU A 208 18.81 8.85 -13.61
CA GLU A 208 18.77 7.40 -13.49
C GLU A 208 18.36 6.74 -14.81
N ARG A 209 17.30 7.24 -15.45
CA ARG A 209 16.83 6.74 -16.75
C ARG A 209 17.90 6.88 -17.83
N LYS A 210 18.52 8.06 -17.97
CA LYS A 210 19.62 8.30 -18.93
C LYS A 210 20.81 7.35 -18.72
N SER A 211 21.08 6.97 -17.48
CA SER A 211 22.13 6.01 -17.13
C SER A 211 21.71 4.53 -17.24
N GLY A 212 20.53 4.22 -17.78
CA GLY A 212 20.02 2.85 -17.91
C GLY A 212 19.58 2.19 -16.59
N ARG A 213 19.38 2.99 -15.52
CA ARG A 213 19.01 2.52 -14.17
C ARG A 213 17.52 2.72 -13.87
N LYS A 214 16.65 2.46 -14.86
CA LYS A 214 15.19 2.44 -14.68
C LYS A 214 14.81 1.37 -13.65
N ARG A 215 14.01 1.73 -12.64
CA ARG A 215 13.71 0.88 -11.47
C ARG A 215 12.47 -0.02 -11.65
N GLY A 216 11.33 0.59 -11.97
CA GLY A 216 10.03 -0.08 -12.06
C GLY A 216 9.11 0.56 -13.11
N TYR A 217 7.84 0.13 -13.12
CA TYR A 217 6.79 0.72 -13.94
C TYR A 217 6.48 2.17 -13.54
N LEU A 218 6.74 2.54 -12.27
CA LEU A 218 6.55 3.89 -11.74
C LEU A 218 7.79 4.78 -11.87
N HIS A 219 8.84 4.36 -12.57
CA HIS A 219 10.11 5.11 -12.59
C HIS A 219 9.88 6.51 -13.16
N GLY A 220 10.10 7.55 -12.36
CA GLY A 220 9.88 8.93 -12.79
C GLY A 220 8.42 9.36 -12.94
N ILE A 221 7.46 8.55 -12.49
CA ILE A 221 6.03 8.88 -12.51
C ILE A 221 5.65 9.59 -11.21
N PRO A 222 5.05 10.79 -11.28
CA PRO A 222 4.50 11.45 -10.11
C PRO A 222 3.22 10.76 -9.60
N ILE A 223 3.17 10.47 -8.30
CA ILE A 223 2.05 9.83 -7.61
C ILE A 223 1.55 10.69 -6.44
N LEU A 224 0.28 10.54 -6.07
CA LEU A 224 -0.29 11.08 -4.84
C LEU A 224 -0.67 9.94 -3.89
N VAL A 225 -0.54 10.15 -2.58
CA VAL A 225 -0.77 9.09 -1.59
C VAL A 225 -1.69 9.59 -0.50
N LYS A 226 -2.57 8.74 0.01
CA LYS A 226 -3.48 9.10 1.12
C LYS A 226 -2.71 9.62 2.35
N ASP A 227 -3.31 10.59 3.04
CA ASP A 227 -2.69 11.29 4.20
C ASP A 227 -2.44 10.42 5.44
N ASN A 228 -2.84 9.15 5.42
CA ASN A 228 -2.54 8.19 6.48
C ASN A 228 -1.29 7.34 6.21
N PHE A 229 -0.57 7.51 5.10
CA PHE A 229 0.71 6.85 4.89
C PHE A 229 1.84 7.68 5.47
N ALA A 230 2.59 7.16 6.46
CA ALA A 230 3.73 7.87 7.03
C ALA A 230 4.75 8.25 5.95
N THR A 231 5.19 9.49 6.02
CA THR A 231 6.39 9.99 5.37
C THR A 231 7.32 10.54 6.44
N ASN A 232 8.59 10.17 6.39
CA ASN A 232 9.58 10.69 7.32
C ASN A 232 9.94 12.14 6.96
N ALA A 233 10.68 12.80 7.86
CA ALA A 233 11.06 14.20 7.72
C ALA A 233 11.78 14.53 6.38
N SER A 234 12.48 13.57 5.77
CA SER A 234 13.20 13.81 4.51
C SER A 234 12.30 14.08 3.31
N MET A 235 11.03 13.68 3.38
CA MET A 235 10.06 13.91 2.30
C MET A 235 9.29 15.23 2.44
N LEU A 236 9.50 15.97 3.55
CA LEU A 236 8.90 17.29 3.80
C LEU A 236 7.36 17.29 3.66
N LEU A 237 6.72 16.23 4.16
CA LEU A 237 5.27 16.02 4.16
C LEU A 237 4.82 15.58 5.55
N ASN A 238 3.66 16.08 5.98
CA ASN A 238 2.96 15.62 7.16
C ASN A 238 2.25 14.29 6.90
N THR A 239 1.84 13.61 7.97
CA THR A 239 0.92 12.46 7.90
C THR A 239 -0.06 12.62 9.03
N THR A 240 -1.28 13.05 8.69
CA THR A 240 -2.20 13.59 9.70
C THR A 240 -3.50 12.85 9.85
N ALA A 241 -3.78 11.89 8.96
CA ALA A 241 -5.10 11.28 8.81
C ALA A 241 -6.24 12.33 8.74
N GLY A 242 -5.95 13.51 8.18
CA GLY A 242 -6.88 14.63 8.06
C GLY A 242 -7.07 15.52 9.31
N SER A 243 -6.52 15.16 10.48
CA SER A 243 -6.71 15.89 11.74
C SER A 243 -5.56 16.87 12.04
N TYR A 244 -5.83 17.99 12.73
CA TYR A 244 -4.75 18.85 13.22
C TYR A 244 -4.01 18.24 14.42
N ALA A 245 -4.55 17.21 15.06
CA ALA A 245 -3.90 16.49 16.15
C ALA A 245 -2.51 15.96 15.76
N LEU A 246 -2.27 15.64 14.50
CA LEU A 246 -0.99 15.12 14.01
C LEU A 246 -0.23 16.09 13.10
N LEU A 247 -0.68 17.34 12.99
CA LEU A 247 0.02 18.34 12.19
C LEU A 247 1.42 18.59 12.77
N GLY A 248 2.46 18.45 11.93
CA GLY A 248 3.86 18.58 12.33
C GLY A 248 4.43 17.38 13.08
N ALA A 249 3.69 16.28 13.22
CA ALA A 249 4.22 15.06 13.80
C ALA A 249 5.29 14.43 12.88
N ILE A 250 6.35 13.88 13.49
CA ILE A 250 7.50 13.32 12.75
C ILE A 250 7.49 11.81 12.90
N SER A 251 7.34 11.12 11.76
CA SER A 251 7.54 9.67 11.71
C SER A 251 9.02 9.34 11.48
N PRO A 252 9.59 8.35 12.18
CA PRO A 252 10.99 7.94 11.98
C PRO A 252 11.24 7.36 10.59
N ARG A 253 10.20 6.86 9.91
CA ARG A 253 10.32 6.07 8.69
C ARG A 253 9.13 6.29 7.77
N ASN A 254 9.35 6.14 6.46
CA ASN A 254 8.26 6.04 5.50
C ASN A 254 7.43 4.76 5.74
N ALA A 255 6.14 4.82 5.41
CA ALA A 255 5.31 3.62 5.28
C ALA A 255 5.92 2.67 4.24
N ARG A 256 5.79 1.36 4.47
CA ARG A 256 6.47 0.37 3.61
C ARG A 256 6.07 0.49 2.14
N ILE A 257 4.78 0.73 1.87
CA ILE A 257 4.27 0.95 0.52
C ILE A 257 4.93 2.15 -0.18
N ILE A 258 5.23 3.24 0.56
CA ILE A 258 5.91 4.43 0.03
C ILE A 258 7.35 4.10 -0.28
N THR A 259 8.05 3.43 0.63
CA THR A 259 9.42 2.93 0.38
C THR A 259 9.47 2.05 -0.85
N ASP A 260 8.54 1.09 -0.99
CA ASP A 260 8.50 0.20 -2.16
C ASP A 260 8.19 0.97 -3.46
N ALA A 261 7.25 1.93 -3.44
CA ALA A 261 6.95 2.78 -4.60
C ALA A 261 8.15 3.63 -5.04
N VAL A 262 8.89 4.23 -4.10
CA VAL A 262 10.02 5.12 -4.38
C VAL A 262 11.30 4.34 -4.72
N ASP A 263 11.65 3.35 -3.91
CA ASP A 263 12.93 2.66 -4.03
C ASP A 263 12.93 1.63 -5.16
N ARG A 264 11.88 0.82 -5.25
CA ARG A 264 11.73 -0.20 -6.29
C ARG A 264 10.96 0.30 -7.50
N GLY A 265 9.88 1.04 -7.29
CA GLY A 265 9.10 1.60 -8.40
C GLY A 265 9.80 2.76 -9.08
N GLY A 266 10.53 3.59 -8.32
CA GLY A 266 11.10 4.83 -8.81
C GLY A 266 10.10 5.99 -8.89
N ALA A 267 8.97 5.89 -8.19
CA ALA A 267 7.94 6.93 -8.15
C ALA A 267 8.45 8.23 -7.51
N ILE A 268 7.74 9.33 -7.80
CA ILE A 268 7.92 10.65 -7.17
C ILE A 268 6.63 10.96 -6.40
N VAL A 269 6.67 11.02 -5.07
CA VAL A 269 5.48 11.35 -4.27
C VAL A 269 5.27 12.86 -4.27
N LEU A 270 4.24 13.34 -4.98
CA LEU A 270 3.92 14.76 -5.09
C LEU A 270 3.41 15.36 -3.78
N GLY A 271 2.66 14.58 -3.01
CA GLY A 271 1.92 15.10 -1.88
C GLY A 271 0.93 14.09 -1.29
N LYS A 272 0.13 14.60 -0.36
CA LYS A 272 -0.91 13.85 0.32
C LYS A 272 -2.28 14.16 -0.25
N THR A 273 -3.11 13.14 -0.41
CA THR A 273 -4.52 13.33 -0.74
C THR A 273 -5.36 13.50 0.51
N ASN A 274 -6.40 14.33 0.42
CA ASN A 274 -7.42 14.41 1.46
C ASN A 274 -8.13 13.05 1.63
N MET A 275 -8.81 12.89 2.75
CA MET A 275 -9.49 11.66 3.15
C MET A 275 -10.62 11.98 4.12
N SER A 276 -11.53 11.02 4.36
CA SER A 276 -12.33 11.07 5.58
C SER A 276 -11.40 11.01 6.78
N VAL A 277 -11.54 11.95 7.71
CA VAL A 277 -10.69 12.03 8.91
C VAL A 277 -10.65 10.69 9.67
N TRP A 278 -9.46 10.29 10.11
CA TRP A 278 -9.18 8.99 10.75
C TRP A 278 -9.68 7.78 9.95
N ALA A 279 -9.67 7.88 8.63
CA ALA A 279 -10.18 6.83 7.72
C ALA A 279 -11.66 6.47 8.00
N GLN A 280 -12.48 7.47 8.32
CA GLN A 280 -13.88 7.35 8.75
C GLN A 280 -14.06 6.84 10.20
N PHE A 281 -12.97 6.56 10.93
CA PHE A 281 -13.01 6.13 12.33
C PHE A 281 -13.01 7.31 13.33
N HIS A 282 -13.86 8.30 13.06
CA HIS A 282 -14.05 9.50 13.89
C HIS A 282 -15.39 9.46 14.62
N GLY A 283 -16.51 9.63 13.91
CA GLY A 283 -17.86 9.64 14.49
C GLY A 283 -18.89 8.87 13.67
N PHE A 284 -20.09 8.68 14.21
CA PHE A 284 -21.15 7.87 13.58
C PHE A 284 -21.88 8.60 12.45
N LEU A 285 -21.88 9.92 12.47
CA LEU A 285 -22.39 10.70 11.36
C LEU A 285 -21.49 10.46 10.16
N ASP A 286 -22.11 10.26 9.01
CA ASP A 286 -21.36 10.13 7.79
C ASP A 286 -20.78 11.49 7.35
N ALA A 287 -19.49 11.54 7.03
CA ALA A 287 -18.87 12.67 6.34
C ALA A 287 -17.77 12.19 5.41
N GLN A 288 -18.17 11.35 4.47
CA GLN A 288 -17.30 10.83 3.43
C GLN A 288 -16.53 11.97 2.76
N GLY A 289 -15.22 11.81 2.74
CA GLY A 289 -14.28 12.73 2.12
C GLY A 289 -14.04 14.05 2.84
N TRP A 290 -14.56 14.22 4.05
CA TRP A 290 -14.29 15.38 4.89
C TRP A 290 -13.15 15.14 5.88
N SER A 291 -12.28 16.15 6.02
CA SER A 291 -11.41 16.26 7.18
C SER A 291 -11.27 17.68 7.71
N PRO A 292 -10.93 17.87 8.99
CA PRO A 292 -10.67 19.19 9.58
C PRO A 292 -9.63 20.02 8.80
N ARG A 293 -8.54 19.39 8.36
CA ARG A 293 -7.48 20.06 7.59
C ARG A 293 -7.85 20.25 6.12
N GLY A 294 -8.52 19.27 5.53
CA GLY A 294 -8.76 19.22 4.09
C GLY A 294 -10.06 19.89 3.64
N GLY A 295 -11.06 19.98 4.51
CA GLY A 295 -12.45 20.27 4.13
C GLY A 295 -13.09 19.06 3.42
N TYR A 296 -14.25 19.29 2.80
CA TYR A 296 -14.90 18.28 1.96
C TYR A 296 -14.17 18.15 0.63
N THR A 297 -13.69 16.94 0.35
CA THR A 297 -13.40 16.50 -1.02
C THR A 297 -14.72 16.42 -1.78
N THR A 298 -14.80 16.95 -3.00
CA THR A 298 -16.04 16.91 -3.80
C THR A 298 -15.82 16.21 -5.13
N SER A 299 -16.87 15.54 -5.62
CA SER A 299 -16.82 14.77 -6.87
C SER A 299 -16.51 15.66 -8.06
N ALA A 300 -15.69 15.17 -8.99
CA ALA A 300 -15.45 15.80 -10.27
C ALA A 300 -16.59 15.54 -11.30
N TYR A 301 -17.52 14.64 -10.98
CA TYR A 301 -18.65 14.29 -11.86
C TYR A 301 -19.94 15.04 -11.50
N TYR A 302 -19.98 15.70 -10.34
CA TYR A 302 -21.09 16.55 -9.91
C TYR A 302 -20.61 17.60 -8.89
N PRO A 303 -20.85 18.90 -9.11
CA PRO A 303 -20.41 19.95 -8.19
C PRO A 303 -20.91 19.71 -6.76
N GLY A 304 -19.97 19.62 -5.81
CA GLY A 304 -20.30 19.35 -4.41
C GLY A 304 -20.78 17.93 -4.11
N GLY A 305 -20.77 17.01 -5.09
CA GLY A 305 -21.24 15.63 -4.94
C GLY A 305 -20.36 14.76 -4.05
N ASN A 306 -20.95 13.72 -3.46
CA ASN A 306 -20.24 12.75 -2.63
C ASN A 306 -19.20 11.96 -3.45
N THR A 307 -18.07 11.64 -2.84
CA THR A 307 -16.94 10.94 -3.45
C THR A 307 -16.78 9.50 -2.97
N CYS A 308 -17.68 9.05 -2.12
CA CYS A 308 -17.43 8.02 -1.11
C CYS A 308 -16.16 8.30 -0.28
N GLY A 309 -15.79 7.41 0.61
CA GLY A 309 -14.63 7.52 1.48
C GLY A 309 -14.09 6.15 1.91
N SER A 310 -12.99 6.10 2.64
CA SER A 310 -12.23 7.25 3.14
C SER A 310 -11.10 7.73 2.23
N SER A 311 -10.75 7.03 1.13
CA SER A 311 -9.71 7.48 0.18
C SER A 311 -10.23 8.48 -0.87
N SER A 312 -11.10 9.40 -0.46
CA SER A 312 -11.80 10.37 -1.33
C SER A 312 -10.87 11.17 -2.23
N GLY A 313 -9.84 11.79 -1.66
CA GLY A 313 -8.92 12.63 -2.39
C GLY A 313 -8.08 11.85 -3.41
N SER A 314 -7.73 10.59 -3.08
CA SER A 314 -7.03 9.70 -4.02
C SER A 314 -7.89 9.37 -5.24
N ALA A 315 -9.19 9.14 -5.03
CA ALA A 315 -10.12 8.94 -6.13
C ALA A 315 -10.33 10.21 -6.96
N VAL A 316 -10.64 11.36 -6.35
CA VAL A 316 -10.86 12.60 -7.12
C VAL A 316 -9.59 13.05 -7.85
N ALA A 317 -8.41 12.91 -7.24
CA ALA A 317 -7.15 13.24 -7.90
C ALA A 317 -6.86 12.34 -9.11
N ALA A 318 -7.13 11.03 -9.01
CA ALA A 318 -6.98 10.10 -10.13
C ALA A 318 -8.01 10.36 -11.23
N SER A 319 -9.23 10.77 -10.88
CA SER A 319 -10.34 10.92 -11.84
C SER A 319 -10.16 12.09 -12.82
N ILE A 320 -9.30 13.06 -12.50
CA ILE A 320 -9.02 14.22 -13.35
C ILE A 320 -7.53 14.37 -13.70
N GLY A 321 -6.73 13.33 -13.44
CA GLY A 321 -5.31 13.31 -13.82
C GLY A 321 -4.47 14.34 -13.07
N LEU A 322 -4.56 14.40 -11.74
CA LEU A 322 -3.66 15.20 -10.90
C LEU A 322 -2.34 14.49 -10.56
N ALA A 323 -2.24 13.20 -10.91
CA ALA A 323 -1.04 12.38 -10.81
C ALA A 323 -1.15 11.19 -11.78
N GLY A 324 -0.05 10.50 -12.05
CA GLY A 324 -0.05 9.29 -12.88
C GLY A 324 -0.64 8.06 -12.17
N ALA A 325 -0.66 8.06 -10.83
CA ALA A 325 -1.36 7.07 -10.01
C ALA A 325 -1.64 7.63 -8.60
N THR A 326 -2.61 7.05 -7.90
CA THR A 326 -2.83 7.32 -6.48
C THR A 326 -2.88 6.04 -5.64
N LEU A 327 -2.56 6.18 -4.36
CA LEU A 327 -2.56 5.08 -3.38
C LEU A 327 -3.54 5.39 -2.24
N GLY A 328 -4.40 4.42 -1.91
CA GLY A 328 -5.36 4.49 -0.81
C GLY A 328 -5.22 3.33 0.17
N THR A 329 -6.01 3.39 1.23
CA THR A 329 -6.17 2.31 2.22
C THR A 329 -7.62 1.89 2.36
N GLU A 330 -7.84 0.61 2.63
CA GLU A 330 -9.15 0.04 2.88
C GLU A 330 -9.16 -0.79 4.16
N THR A 331 -10.06 -0.43 5.07
CA THR A 331 -10.49 -1.25 6.21
C THR A 331 -11.77 -1.97 5.81
N ASP A 332 -12.76 -1.19 5.40
CA ASP A 332 -13.96 -1.63 4.72
C ASP A 332 -14.34 -0.59 3.66
N GLY A 333 -14.43 -0.99 2.39
CA GLY A 333 -14.81 -0.15 1.23
C GLY A 333 -13.91 1.02 0.82
N SER A 334 -12.99 1.45 1.68
CA SER A 334 -12.27 2.72 1.54
C SER A 334 -11.29 2.85 0.35
N ILE A 335 -11.10 1.83 -0.49
CA ILE A 335 -10.46 1.88 -1.82
C ILE A 335 -11.52 1.69 -2.91
N VAL A 336 -12.32 0.62 -2.84
CA VAL A 336 -13.22 0.22 -3.92
C VAL A 336 -14.44 1.14 -4.04
N CYS A 337 -15.00 1.62 -2.93
CA CYS A 337 -16.14 2.52 -2.93
C CYS A 337 -15.80 3.91 -3.51
N PRO A 338 -14.75 4.62 -3.06
CA PRO A 338 -14.38 5.89 -3.69
C PRO A 338 -13.92 5.71 -5.14
N ALA A 339 -13.39 4.55 -5.53
CA ALA A 339 -13.14 4.27 -6.95
C ALA A 339 -14.46 4.15 -7.75
N SER A 340 -15.44 3.38 -7.26
CA SER A 340 -16.78 3.23 -7.84
C SER A 340 -17.44 4.59 -8.08
N SER A 341 -17.54 5.43 -7.04
CA SER A 341 -18.21 6.74 -7.08
C SER A 341 -17.50 7.81 -7.92
N ASN A 342 -16.27 7.55 -8.41
CA ASN A 342 -15.48 8.48 -9.21
C ASN A 342 -15.05 7.90 -10.57
N ALA A 343 -15.75 6.86 -11.04
CA ALA A 343 -15.51 6.19 -12.32
C ALA A 343 -14.08 5.65 -12.48
N LEU A 344 -13.50 5.07 -11.44
CA LEU A 344 -12.11 4.59 -11.41
C LEU A 344 -12.03 3.09 -11.15
N VAL A 345 -10.83 2.55 -11.37
CA VAL A 345 -10.44 1.22 -10.89
C VAL A 345 -9.83 1.35 -9.51
N GLY A 346 -10.41 0.66 -8.54
CA GLY A 346 -9.88 0.54 -7.17
C GLY A 346 -9.52 -0.90 -6.88
N PHE A 347 -8.28 -1.17 -6.47
CA PHE A 347 -7.83 -2.54 -6.18
C PHE A 347 -7.44 -2.69 -4.72
N LYS A 348 -8.26 -3.39 -3.93
CA LYS A 348 -7.89 -3.87 -2.60
C LYS A 348 -7.18 -5.23 -2.73
N PRO A 349 -5.90 -5.36 -2.41
CA PRO A 349 -5.25 -6.67 -2.41
C PRO A 349 -5.62 -7.50 -1.16
N THR A 350 -5.32 -8.81 -1.20
CA THR A 350 -5.38 -9.67 -0.01
C THR A 350 -4.63 -9.02 1.14
N VAL A 351 -5.21 -9.03 2.35
CA VAL A 351 -4.55 -8.47 3.54
C VAL A 351 -3.21 -9.18 3.74
N GLY A 352 -2.14 -8.39 3.70
CA GLY A 352 -0.76 -8.86 3.83
C GLY A 352 0.02 -8.96 2.52
N LEU A 353 -0.60 -8.83 1.34
CA LEU A 353 0.14 -8.75 0.07
C LEU A 353 1.04 -7.51 0.04
N VAL A 354 0.45 -6.35 0.35
CA VAL A 354 1.12 -5.07 0.55
C VAL A 354 1.24 -4.85 2.06
N SER A 355 2.43 -4.45 2.52
CA SER A 355 2.68 -4.19 3.94
C SER A 355 1.99 -2.90 4.36
N ARG A 356 1.44 -2.93 5.57
CA ARG A 356 0.69 -1.84 6.20
C ARG A 356 1.54 -1.07 7.21
N ALA A 357 2.79 -1.50 7.41
CA ALA A 357 3.70 -0.87 8.34
C ALA A 357 3.89 0.61 8.01
N GLY A 358 3.65 1.47 9.00
CA GLY A 358 3.72 2.93 8.88
C GLY A 358 2.49 3.59 8.26
N ALA A 359 1.41 2.87 7.97
CA ALA A 359 0.11 3.52 7.79
C ALA A 359 -0.53 3.77 9.17
N ILE A 360 -1.20 4.90 9.36
CA ILE A 360 -2.07 5.11 10.52
C ILE A 360 -3.22 4.10 10.41
N PRO A 361 -3.35 3.16 11.37
CA PRO A 361 -4.22 2.00 11.21
C PRO A 361 -5.66 2.30 11.62
N VAL A 362 -6.57 1.42 11.17
CA VAL A 362 -7.88 1.22 11.80
C VAL A 362 -7.97 -0.21 12.34
N SER A 363 -7.69 -1.21 11.50
CA SER A 363 -7.84 -2.61 11.89
C SER A 363 -6.71 -3.48 11.34
N THR A 364 -5.97 -4.11 12.26
CA THR A 364 -4.94 -5.09 11.89
C THR A 364 -5.51 -6.35 11.22
N SER A 365 -6.77 -6.68 11.41
CA SER A 365 -7.43 -7.81 10.76
C SER A 365 -7.85 -7.49 9.32
N GLN A 366 -8.28 -6.26 9.05
CA GLN A 366 -8.91 -5.88 7.77
C GLN A 366 -8.10 -4.93 6.88
N ASP A 367 -7.26 -4.06 7.47
CA ASP A 367 -6.56 -3.01 6.73
C ASP A 367 -5.76 -3.59 5.58
N SER A 368 -5.84 -2.92 4.43
CA SER A 368 -5.08 -3.20 3.22
C SER A 368 -4.75 -1.87 2.52
N ALA A 369 -3.70 -1.87 1.70
CA ALA A 369 -3.27 -0.71 0.94
C ALA A 369 -3.15 -1.06 -0.54
N GLY A 370 -3.63 -0.19 -1.41
CA GLY A 370 -3.75 -0.51 -2.83
C GLY A 370 -3.95 0.71 -3.74
N PRO A 371 -3.86 0.50 -5.06
CA PRO A 371 -4.01 1.57 -6.03
C PRO A 371 -5.47 2.00 -6.25
N ILE A 372 -5.64 3.29 -6.53
CA ILE A 372 -6.83 3.86 -7.16
C ILE A 372 -6.36 4.56 -8.43
N VAL A 373 -6.81 4.09 -9.59
CA VAL A 373 -6.24 4.44 -10.90
C VAL A 373 -7.31 4.41 -11.99
N GLN A 374 -6.98 4.91 -13.18
CA GLN A 374 -7.96 5.01 -14.26
C GLN A 374 -8.19 3.70 -15.02
N THR A 375 -7.22 2.78 -15.00
CA THR A 375 -7.30 1.52 -15.75
C THR A 375 -6.84 0.31 -14.93
N VAL A 376 -7.35 -0.87 -15.27
CA VAL A 376 -6.89 -2.13 -14.63
C VAL A 376 -5.41 -2.39 -14.95
N ALA A 377 -4.98 -1.99 -16.15
CA ALA A 377 -3.58 -2.06 -16.57
C ALA A 377 -2.65 -1.23 -15.67
N ASP A 378 -3.07 -0.02 -15.28
CA ASP A 378 -2.32 0.81 -14.33
C ASP A 378 -2.34 0.22 -12.91
N ALA A 379 -3.44 -0.42 -12.51
CA ALA A 379 -3.53 -1.07 -11.20
C ALA A 379 -2.51 -2.21 -11.09
N ALA A 380 -2.36 -2.99 -12.15
CA ALA A 380 -1.35 -4.05 -12.25
C ALA A 380 0.09 -3.51 -12.20
N ARG A 381 0.37 -2.39 -12.88
CA ARG A 381 1.68 -1.72 -12.86
C ARG A 381 2.03 -1.23 -11.45
N VAL A 382 1.11 -0.52 -10.81
CA VAL A 382 1.30 -0.02 -9.44
C VAL A 382 1.50 -1.20 -8.48
N LEU A 383 0.63 -2.21 -8.53
CA LEU A 383 0.71 -3.36 -7.63
C LEU A 383 2.03 -4.13 -7.77
N THR A 384 2.57 -4.24 -8.99
CA THR A 384 3.88 -4.86 -9.23
C THR A 384 5.02 -4.15 -8.49
N ASP A 385 4.95 -2.82 -8.42
CA ASP A 385 5.97 -1.99 -7.80
C ASP A 385 5.77 -1.80 -6.30
N VAL A 386 4.55 -1.97 -5.76
CA VAL A 386 4.26 -1.76 -4.34
C VAL A 386 4.01 -3.04 -3.53
N ALA A 387 3.73 -4.19 -4.15
CA ALA A 387 3.53 -5.46 -3.44
C ALA A 387 4.83 -5.92 -2.74
N THR A 388 4.78 -6.18 -1.44
CA THR A 388 5.98 -6.40 -0.59
C THR A 388 6.81 -7.59 -1.10
N LEU A 389 8.10 -7.41 -1.38
CA LEU A 389 8.98 -8.51 -1.79
C LEU A 389 9.78 -9.09 -0.63
N GLY A 390 10.37 -10.27 -0.82
CA GLY A 390 11.38 -10.80 0.10
C GLY A 390 10.82 -11.48 1.36
N GLY A 391 9.51 -11.72 1.44
CA GLY A 391 8.89 -12.43 2.56
C GLY A 391 8.38 -11.49 3.67
N TYR A 392 8.51 -11.91 4.93
CA TYR A 392 7.92 -11.23 6.07
C TYR A 392 8.50 -9.81 6.27
N ASP A 393 7.63 -8.79 6.28
CA ASP A 393 7.96 -7.48 6.84
C ASP A 393 7.83 -7.57 8.37
N GLY A 394 8.94 -7.42 9.08
CA GLY A 394 9.00 -7.54 10.55
C GLY A 394 8.06 -6.61 11.31
N ARG A 395 7.55 -5.56 10.67
CA ARG A 395 6.60 -4.59 11.24
C ARG A 395 5.15 -4.82 10.82
N ASP A 396 4.86 -5.88 10.06
CA ASP A 396 3.50 -6.24 9.66
C ASP A 396 3.30 -7.75 9.62
N GLU A 397 2.66 -8.29 10.68
CA GLU A 397 2.36 -9.71 10.84
C GLU A 397 1.56 -10.31 9.67
N ALA A 398 0.69 -9.55 9.02
CA ALA A 398 -0.11 -10.09 7.91
C ALA A 398 0.75 -10.53 6.72
N THR A 399 1.95 -9.99 6.57
CA THR A 399 2.89 -10.35 5.49
C THR A 399 3.58 -11.70 5.72
N ARG A 400 3.45 -12.30 6.93
CA ARG A 400 4.16 -13.50 7.37
C ARG A 400 3.72 -14.77 6.63
N HIS A 401 2.41 -14.94 6.44
CA HIS A 401 1.81 -16.20 5.98
C HIS A 401 1.53 -16.25 4.47
N ARG A 402 2.16 -15.38 3.70
CA ARG A 402 1.99 -15.33 2.23
C ARG A 402 2.41 -16.64 1.55
N PRO A 403 1.71 -17.08 0.49
CA PRO A 403 2.15 -18.22 -0.31
C PRO A 403 3.42 -17.90 -1.11
N ARG A 404 4.10 -18.96 -1.59
CA ARG A 404 5.42 -18.85 -2.24
C ARG A 404 5.41 -17.95 -3.49
N HIS A 405 4.34 -17.97 -4.28
CA HIS A 405 4.24 -17.12 -5.48
C HIS A 405 4.19 -15.64 -5.11
N ALA A 406 3.33 -15.27 -4.16
CA ALA A 406 3.23 -13.90 -3.66
C ALA A 406 4.55 -13.40 -3.03
N ARG A 407 5.27 -14.24 -2.28
CA ARG A 407 6.57 -13.86 -1.67
C ARG A 407 7.67 -13.53 -2.68
N ARG A 408 7.68 -14.23 -3.83
CA ARG A 408 8.68 -14.04 -4.88
C ARG A 408 8.50 -12.74 -5.67
N GLY A 409 7.34 -12.11 -5.54
CA GLY A 409 6.91 -11.01 -6.39
C GLY A 409 6.25 -11.52 -7.66
N VAL A 410 5.20 -10.82 -8.05
CA VAL A 410 4.44 -11.07 -9.26
C VAL A 410 4.53 -9.81 -10.11
N ASP A 411 4.91 -9.97 -11.38
CA ASP A 411 4.64 -8.95 -12.37
C ASP A 411 3.19 -9.14 -12.84
N TYR A 412 2.30 -8.29 -12.33
CA TYR A 412 0.87 -8.42 -12.57
C TYR A 412 0.49 -8.05 -14.01
N VAL A 413 1.27 -7.20 -14.68
CA VAL A 413 1.09 -6.89 -16.10
C VAL A 413 1.33 -8.16 -16.93
N HIS A 414 2.43 -8.85 -16.65
CA HIS A 414 2.73 -10.13 -17.29
C HIS A 414 1.72 -11.23 -16.91
N ALA A 415 1.23 -11.23 -15.67
CA ALA A 415 0.24 -12.19 -15.22
C ALA A 415 -1.08 -12.08 -15.99
N ILE A 416 -1.57 -10.86 -16.24
CA ILE A 416 -2.77 -10.61 -17.06
C ILE A 416 -2.58 -11.18 -18.48
N GLN A 417 -1.43 -10.91 -19.11
CA GLN A 417 -1.13 -11.41 -20.47
C GLN A 417 -1.15 -12.93 -20.55
N ARG A 418 -0.46 -13.61 -19.63
CA ARG A 418 -0.42 -15.07 -19.58
C ARG A 418 -1.78 -15.70 -19.30
N ARG A 419 -2.72 -14.93 -18.76
CA ARG A 419 -4.09 -15.35 -18.46
C ARG A 419 -5.09 -14.97 -19.54
N GLY A 420 -4.63 -14.66 -20.75
CA GLY A 420 -5.47 -14.44 -21.91
C GLY A 420 -5.78 -12.97 -22.21
N GLY A 421 -5.30 -12.03 -21.39
CA GLY A 421 -5.53 -10.59 -21.59
C GLY A 421 -7.01 -10.28 -21.75
N ILE A 422 -7.40 -9.66 -22.87
CA ILE A 422 -8.80 -9.34 -23.18
C ILE A 422 -9.72 -10.56 -23.30
N ARG A 423 -9.16 -11.78 -23.46
CA ARG A 423 -9.89 -13.04 -23.52
C ARG A 423 -9.95 -13.78 -22.18
N ALA A 424 -9.48 -13.17 -21.09
CA ALA A 424 -9.37 -13.83 -19.79
C ALA A 424 -10.71 -14.31 -19.22
N LEU A 425 -11.85 -13.81 -19.70
CA LEU A 425 -13.19 -14.24 -19.30
C LEU A 425 -13.70 -15.48 -20.06
N GLN A 426 -13.07 -15.90 -21.15
CA GLN A 426 -13.55 -17.01 -21.97
C GLN A 426 -13.60 -18.33 -21.18
N GLY A 427 -14.81 -18.86 -20.99
CA GLY A 427 -15.07 -20.10 -20.25
C GLY A 427 -14.92 -19.98 -18.73
N VAL A 428 -14.63 -18.80 -18.20
CA VAL A 428 -14.53 -18.56 -16.75
C VAL A 428 -15.91 -18.54 -16.15
N ARG A 429 -16.10 -19.25 -15.04
CA ARG A 429 -17.35 -19.26 -14.28
C ARG A 429 -17.34 -18.10 -13.28
N ILE A 430 -18.26 -17.16 -13.45
CA ILE A 430 -18.42 -15.99 -12.59
C ILE A 430 -19.73 -16.13 -11.82
N GLY A 431 -19.65 -16.06 -10.49
CA GLY A 431 -20.82 -16.04 -9.64
C GLY A 431 -21.39 -14.63 -9.57
N VAL A 432 -22.64 -14.45 -9.96
CA VAL A 432 -23.37 -13.19 -9.81
C VAL A 432 -24.29 -13.31 -8.59
N LEU A 433 -24.33 -12.29 -7.74
CA LEU A 433 -25.33 -12.26 -6.68
C LEU A 433 -26.71 -12.07 -7.31
N ALA A 434 -27.67 -12.89 -6.89
CA ALA A 434 -29.03 -12.88 -7.43
C ALA A 434 -29.77 -11.57 -7.09
N ASP A 435 -30.68 -11.15 -7.97
CA ASP A 435 -31.46 -9.92 -7.86
C ASP A 435 -32.22 -9.79 -6.52
N GLU A 436 -32.59 -10.89 -5.87
CA GLU A 436 -33.26 -10.89 -4.56
C GLU A 436 -32.37 -10.36 -3.42
N TYR A 437 -31.05 -10.58 -3.51
CA TYR A 437 -30.05 -9.99 -2.61
C TYR A 437 -29.70 -8.55 -2.99
N LEU A 438 -30.07 -8.16 -4.20
CA LEU A 438 -30.03 -6.81 -4.74
C LEU A 438 -31.46 -6.26 -4.84
N ASN A 439 -32.36 -6.60 -3.91
CA ASN A 439 -33.67 -5.94 -3.82
C ASN A 439 -33.79 -5.25 -2.44
N ALA A 440 -34.66 -4.26 -2.36
CA ALA A 440 -34.77 -3.31 -1.26
C ALA A 440 -35.04 -3.95 0.13
N THR A 441 -35.36 -5.23 0.20
CA THR A 441 -35.65 -5.95 1.46
C THR A 441 -34.39 -6.34 2.24
N LEU A 442 -33.24 -6.50 1.56
CA LEU A 442 -31.96 -6.84 2.21
C LEU A 442 -30.81 -5.90 1.83
N GLY A 443 -30.84 -5.28 0.64
CA GLY A 443 -29.62 -4.75 0.03
C GLY A 443 -29.26 -3.28 0.32
N GLU A 444 -30.14 -2.46 0.92
CA GLU A 444 -29.94 -1.00 1.12
C GLU A 444 -29.29 -0.26 -0.08
N PHE A 445 -29.43 -0.77 -1.30
CA PHE A 445 -28.74 -0.25 -2.48
C PHE A 445 -29.69 0.62 -3.31
N ASP A 446 -29.11 1.56 -4.05
CA ASP A 446 -29.89 2.48 -4.86
C ASP A 446 -30.51 1.74 -6.07
N PRO A 447 -31.83 1.81 -6.29
CA PRO A 447 -32.49 1.14 -7.41
C PRO A 447 -31.98 1.59 -8.78
N ALA A 448 -31.37 2.78 -8.88
CA ALA A 448 -30.74 3.27 -10.11
C ALA A 448 -29.51 2.44 -10.55
N ILE A 449 -28.95 1.61 -9.67
CA ILE A 449 -27.78 0.75 -9.95
C ILE A 449 -28.18 -0.53 -10.68
N LEU A 450 -29.40 -1.05 -10.47
CA LEU A 450 -29.81 -2.36 -10.97
C LEU A 450 -29.72 -2.48 -12.51
N PRO A 451 -30.15 -1.51 -13.33
CA PRO A 451 -30.01 -1.60 -14.78
C PRO A 451 -28.54 -1.64 -15.24
N LEU A 452 -27.65 -0.94 -14.54
CA LEU A 452 -26.21 -0.97 -14.83
C LEU A 452 -25.62 -2.34 -14.52
N TYR A 453 -26.01 -2.93 -13.39
CA TYR A 453 -25.58 -4.27 -13.01
C TYR A 453 -26.02 -5.33 -14.02
N GLN A 454 -27.28 -5.31 -14.44
CA GLN A 454 -27.81 -6.24 -15.46
C GLN A 454 -27.02 -6.12 -16.78
N THR A 455 -26.70 -4.89 -17.20
CA THR A 455 -25.87 -4.63 -18.38
C THR A 455 -24.44 -5.16 -18.20
N ALA A 456 -23.86 -4.99 -17.00
CA ALA A 456 -22.53 -5.49 -16.67
C ALA A 456 -22.47 -7.03 -16.69
N VAL A 457 -23.49 -7.71 -16.14
CA VAL A 457 -23.62 -9.17 -16.19
C VAL A 457 -23.78 -9.66 -17.63
N GLN A 458 -24.55 -8.95 -18.46
CA GLN A 458 -24.64 -9.27 -19.88
C GLN A 458 -23.28 -9.10 -20.59
N THR A 459 -22.55 -8.04 -20.28
CA THR A 459 -21.20 -7.81 -20.83
C THR A 459 -20.23 -8.93 -20.46
N LEU A 460 -20.28 -9.43 -19.22
CA LEU A 460 -19.49 -10.59 -18.80
C LEU A 460 -19.84 -11.84 -19.63
N ARG A 461 -21.13 -12.08 -19.86
CA ARG A 461 -21.62 -13.20 -20.68
C ARG A 461 -21.14 -13.09 -22.12
N ASP A 462 -21.25 -11.90 -22.72
CA ASP A 462 -20.82 -11.63 -24.09
C ASP A 462 -19.30 -11.73 -24.26
N ALA A 463 -18.53 -11.40 -23.22
CA ALA A 463 -17.09 -11.63 -23.15
C ALA A 463 -16.69 -13.12 -23.00
N GLY A 464 -17.68 -14.02 -22.90
CA GLY A 464 -17.50 -15.47 -22.87
C GLY A 464 -17.48 -16.09 -21.47
N ALA A 465 -17.81 -15.33 -20.42
CA ALA A 465 -17.94 -15.88 -19.08
C ALA A 465 -19.22 -16.73 -18.94
N VAL A 466 -19.12 -17.81 -18.16
CA VAL A 466 -20.27 -18.60 -17.73
C VAL A 466 -20.83 -17.99 -16.45
N ILE A 467 -21.98 -17.33 -16.56
CA ILE A 467 -22.66 -16.71 -15.43
C ILE A 467 -23.37 -17.78 -14.59
N VAL A 468 -23.17 -17.73 -13.28
CA VAL A 468 -23.74 -18.65 -12.30
C VAL A 468 -24.42 -17.84 -11.21
N ASP A 469 -25.69 -18.11 -10.92
CA ASP A 469 -26.37 -17.47 -9.80
C ASP A 469 -25.78 -18.03 -8.50
N ALA A 470 -25.09 -17.17 -7.75
CA ALA A 470 -24.37 -17.54 -6.55
C ALA A 470 -25.08 -16.99 -5.31
N VAL A 471 -25.15 -17.82 -4.29
CA VAL A 471 -25.63 -17.47 -2.95
C VAL A 471 -24.45 -17.51 -2.00
N ILE A 472 -24.27 -16.44 -1.22
CA ILE A 472 -23.33 -16.42 -0.10
C ILE A 472 -24.07 -16.98 1.13
N PRO A 473 -23.66 -18.15 1.67
CA PRO A 473 -24.42 -18.81 2.74
C PRO A 473 -24.61 -17.97 4.00
N THR A 474 -23.69 -17.04 4.27
CA THR A 474 -23.69 -16.19 5.46
C THR A 474 -24.41 -14.85 5.27
N THR A 475 -25.03 -14.57 4.12
CA THR A 475 -25.70 -13.28 3.85
C THR A 475 -26.74 -12.92 4.91
N THR A 476 -27.59 -13.87 5.31
CA THR A 476 -28.63 -13.60 6.32
C THR A 476 -28.02 -13.32 7.70
N ASP A 477 -26.95 -14.01 8.05
CA ASP A 477 -26.26 -13.82 9.33
C ASP A 477 -25.47 -12.51 9.33
N TRP A 478 -24.97 -12.08 8.17
CA TRP A 478 -24.30 -10.79 7.99
C TRP A 478 -25.21 -9.66 8.46
N PHE A 479 -26.42 -9.55 7.92
CA PHE A 479 -27.38 -8.50 8.30
C PHE A 479 -27.86 -8.56 9.75
N LYS A 480 -27.60 -9.67 10.47
CA LYS A 480 -27.97 -9.81 11.89
C LYS A 480 -26.83 -9.51 12.85
N LEU A 481 -25.59 -9.76 12.44
CA LEU A 481 -24.46 -9.89 13.35
C LEU A 481 -23.26 -9.02 12.98
N ALA A 482 -23.14 -8.59 11.72
CA ALA A 482 -21.93 -7.96 11.20
C ALA A 482 -21.60 -6.66 11.93
N ASP A 483 -22.55 -5.72 11.99
CA ASP A 483 -22.33 -4.39 12.56
C ASP A 483 -21.77 -4.46 13.98
N ASP A 484 -22.36 -5.28 14.85
CA ASP A 484 -21.88 -5.41 16.23
C ASP A 484 -20.54 -6.12 16.33
N ALA A 485 -20.34 -7.20 15.56
CA ALA A 485 -19.11 -7.98 15.62
C ALA A 485 -17.92 -7.21 15.05
N GLU A 486 -18.08 -6.62 13.86
CA GLU A 486 -17.06 -5.84 13.18
C GLU A 486 -16.73 -4.57 13.94
N ARG A 487 -17.74 -3.84 14.44
CA ARG A 487 -17.52 -2.61 15.23
C ARG A 487 -16.72 -2.89 16.50
N VAL A 488 -16.97 -3.99 17.20
CA VAL A 488 -16.16 -4.36 18.37
C VAL A 488 -14.72 -4.65 17.97
N VAL A 489 -14.49 -5.42 16.89
CA VAL A 489 -13.14 -5.74 16.40
C VAL A 489 -12.39 -4.48 16.01
N THR A 490 -12.97 -3.68 15.11
CA THR A 490 -12.36 -2.47 14.56
C THR A 490 -12.16 -1.38 15.62
N SER A 491 -13.10 -1.17 16.54
CA SER A 491 -12.93 -0.20 17.66
C SER A 491 -11.79 -0.60 18.59
N THR A 492 -11.65 -1.90 18.85
CA THR A 492 -10.60 -2.42 19.73
C THR A 492 -9.24 -2.32 19.05
N GLU A 493 -9.15 -2.76 17.80
CA GLU A 493 -7.92 -2.72 17.01
C GLU A 493 -7.49 -1.29 16.68
N PHE A 494 -8.43 -0.36 16.50
CA PHE A 494 -8.12 1.05 16.25
C PHE A 494 -7.43 1.66 17.46
N LYS A 495 -7.96 1.47 18.67
CA LYS A 495 -7.32 1.94 19.91
C LYS A 495 -5.90 1.38 20.07
N VAL A 496 -5.74 0.06 19.89
CA VAL A 496 -4.44 -0.61 20.07
C VAL A 496 -3.46 -0.15 18.99
N GLY A 497 -3.88 -0.15 17.73
CA GLY A 497 -3.07 0.21 16.58
C GLY A 497 -2.67 1.68 16.59
N LEU A 498 -3.61 2.59 16.89
CA LEU A 498 -3.31 4.02 16.99
C LEU A 498 -2.31 4.30 18.11
N ASN A 499 -2.50 3.73 19.31
CA ASN A 499 -1.55 3.89 20.40
C ASN A 499 -0.15 3.37 20.03
N ALA A 500 -0.08 2.21 19.36
CA ALA A 500 1.19 1.68 18.88
C ALA A 500 1.85 2.61 17.85
N TYR A 501 1.09 3.12 16.87
CA TYR A 501 1.59 4.07 15.88
C TYR A 501 2.11 5.36 16.54
N LEU A 502 1.33 5.97 17.46
CA LEU A 502 1.73 7.19 18.16
C LEU A 502 3.00 7.00 18.98
N SER A 503 3.19 5.81 19.58
CA SER A 503 4.40 5.49 20.35
C SER A 503 5.68 5.40 19.51
N GLU A 504 5.55 5.22 18.18
CA GLU A 504 6.69 5.21 17.26
C GLU A 504 7.11 6.61 16.81
N LEU A 505 6.26 7.63 16.97
CA LEU A 505 6.54 8.98 16.46
C LEU A 505 7.65 9.65 17.27
N GLU A 506 8.60 10.26 16.57
CA GLU A 506 9.75 10.94 17.19
C GLU A 506 9.35 12.27 17.84
N HIS A 507 8.32 12.92 17.29
CA HIS A 507 7.81 14.19 17.77
C HIS A 507 6.31 14.32 17.47
N ILE A 508 5.54 14.81 18.44
CA ILE A 508 4.10 15.09 18.31
C ILE A 508 3.83 16.47 18.94
N PRO A 509 3.71 17.55 18.13
CA PRO A 509 3.55 18.91 18.66
C PRO A 509 2.32 19.11 19.54
N SER A 510 1.23 18.40 19.25
CA SER A 510 -0.05 18.47 19.98
C SER A 510 -0.03 17.75 21.33
N ALA A 511 1.02 16.99 21.63
CA ALA A 511 1.10 16.08 22.78
C ALA A 511 -0.01 15.00 22.84
N VAL A 512 -0.58 14.63 21.69
CA VAL A 512 -1.51 13.48 21.57
C VAL A 512 -0.72 12.18 21.49
N PHE A 513 -0.59 11.48 22.62
CA PHE A 513 0.23 10.26 22.73
C PHE A 513 -0.59 8.95 22.67
N ASP A 514 -1.90 9.02 22.83
CA ASP A 514 -2.80 7.87 22.79
C ASP A 514 -4.23 8.28 22.38
N MET A 515 -5.11 7.28 22.29
CA MET A 515 -6.53 7.43 21.98
C MET A 515 -7.26 8.39 22.93
N ALA A 516 -6.90 8.44 24.22
CA ALA A 516 -7.54 9.31 25.19
C ALA A 516 -7.09 10.77 25.00
N GLY A 517 -5.81 10.97 24.72
CA GLY A 517 -5.25 12.25 24.29
C GLY A 517 -5.90 12.75 23.00
N LEU A 518 -6.18 11.86 22.04
CA LEU A 518 -6.86 12.23 20.79
C LEU A 518 -8.28 12.73 21.05
N VAL A 519 -9.10 11.96 21.78
CA VAL A 519 -10.47 12.38 22.11
C VAL A 519 -10.48 13.66 22.95
N TYR A 520 -9.54 13.81 23.88
CA TYR A 520 -9.39 15.07 24.63
C TYR A 520 -9.02 16.23 23.70
N PHE A 521 -8.11 15.98 22.75
CA PHE A 521 -7.70 16.98 21.77
C PHE A 521 -8.91 17.48 20.97
N GLU A 522 -9.65 16.56 20.37
CA GLU A 522 -10.78 16.86 19.48
C GLU A 522 -12.02 17.36 20.22
N ALA A 523 -12.40 16.74 21.35
CA ALA A 523 -13.64 17.09 22.05
C ALA A 523 -13.52 18.31 22.97
N VAL A 524 -12.34 18.51 23.59
CA VAL A 524 -12.17 19.44 24.72
C VAL A 524 -11.25 20.59 24.37
N SER A 525 -10.02 20.30 23.98
CA SER A 525 -9.01 21.36 23.80
C SER A 525 -9.15 22.13 22.49
N ASN A 526 -9.53 21.45 21.40
CA ASN A 526 -9.57 22.00 20.05
C ASN A 526 -10.88 21.69 19.27
N PRO A 527 -12.09 21.70 19.89
CA PRO A 527 -13.31 21.29 19.21
C PRO A 527 -13.71 22.17 18.03
N LYS A 528 -13.36 23.45 18.03
CA LYS A 528 -13.63 24.33 16.87
C LYS A 528 -12.74 23.98 15.67
N LEU A 529 -11.51 23.58 15.94
CA LEU A 529 -10.53 23.23 14.92
C LEU A 529 -10.89 21.89 14.28
N GLU A 530 -11.23 20.90 15.10
CA GLU A 530 -11.51 19.51 14.68
C GLU A 530 -12.94 19.27 14.21
N ARG A 531 -13.87 20.22 14.42
CA ARG A 531 -15.21 20.18 13.80
C ARG A 531 -15.24 20.80 12.41
N GLY A 532 -14.38 21.78 12.17
CA GLY A 532 -14.50 22.70 11.03
C GLY A 532 -15.93 23.22 10.84
N ASN A 533 -16.42 23.17 9.60
CA ASN A 533 -17.74 23.67 9.20
C ASN A 533 -18.87 22.62 9.27
N ARG A 534 -18.64 21.45 9.88
CA ARG A 534 -19.50 20.27 9.73
C ARG A 534 -20.86 20.36 10.46
N THR A 535 -20.94 20.99 11.63
CA THR A 535 -22.21 21.05 12.39
C THR A 535 -22.49 22.42 13.01
N LYS A 536 -23.76 22.86 12.93
CA LYS A 536 -24.27 24.07 13.60
C LYS A 536 -24.40 23.88 15.13
N GLU A 537 -24.37 22.64 15.62
CA GLU A 537 -24.82 22.22 16.97
C GLU A 537 -23.72 22.12 18.05
N GLY A 538 -22.53 22.67 17.81
CA GLY A 538 -21.55 22.89 18.89
C GLY A 538 -20.66 21.70 19.27
N ARG A 539 -21.02 20.44 18.99
CA ARG A 539 -20.21 19.25 19.36
C ARG A 539 -19.54 18.57 18.16
N VAL A 540 -18.34 18.04 18.38
CA VAL A 540 -17.64 17.13 17.45
C VAL A 540 -18.26 15.74 17.62
N ASP A 541 -18.65 15.10 16.54
CA ASP A 541 -19.12 13.72 16.57
C ASP A 541 -17.93 12.76 16.57
N LEU A 542 -17.76 12.06 17.70
CA LEU A 542 -16.65 11.15 18.00
C LEU A 542 -17.11 9.73 18.31
N GLY A 543 -18.31 9.33 17.88
CA GLY A 543 -18.92 8.05 18.25
C GLY A 543 -18.02 6.82 18.13
N HIS A 544 -17.28 6.66 17.02
CA HIS A 544 -16.35 5.54 16.84
C HIS A 544 -15.16 5.62 17.79
N GLN A 545 -14.61 6.82 18.00
CA GLN A 545 -13.49 7.02 18.91
C GLN A 545 -13.86 6.84 20.38
N GLU A 546 -15.04 7.32 20.79
CA GLU A 546 -15.59 7.11 22.13
C GLU A 546 -15.86 5.62 22.36
N ALA A 547 -16.40 4.90 21.36
CA ALA A 547 -16.54 3.45 21.41
C ALA A 547 -15.17 2.75 21.54
N ALA A 548 -14.16 3.18 20.77
CA ALA A 548 -12.80 2.67 20.86
C ALA A 548 -12.20 2.87 22.26
N LEU A 549 -12.40 4.03 22.90
CA LEU A 549 -11.95 4.28 24.28
C LEU A 549 -12.52 3.30 25.29
N GLN A 550 -13.79 2.93 25.12
CA GLN A 550 -14.49 1.99 26.01
C GLN A 550 -13.98 0.55 25.87
N THR A 551 -13.31 0.21 24.76
CA THR A 551 -12.70 -1.10 24.59
C THR A 551 -11.54 -1.29 25.58
N ARG A 552 -11.38 -2.51 26.11
CA ARG A 552 -10.27 -2.88 26.99
C ARG A 552 -9.49 -4.04 26.38
N MET A 553 -8.59 -3.74 25.45
CA MET A 553 -7.46 -4.62 25.14
C MET A 553 -6.23 -4.09 25.88
N TRP A 554 -5.70 -4.91 26.78
CA TRP A 554 -4.39 -4.66 27.36
C TRP A 554 -3.30 -4.97 26.32
N ALA A 555 -2.19 -4.24 26.37
CA ALA A 555 -1.00 -4.60 25.63
C ALA A 555 -0.61 -6.07 25.89
N PRO A 556 0.05 -6.76 24.95
CA PRO A 556 0.47 -8.14 25.14
C PRO A 556 1.23 -8.30 26.46
N GLY A 557 0.62 -8.98 27.45
CA GLY A 557 1.25 -9.26 28.76
C GLY A 557 0.55 -8.75 30.03
N GLN A 558 -0.64 -8.12 29.97
CA GLN A 558 -1.41 -7.77 31.17
C GLN A 558 -2.80 -8.43 31.18
N VAL A 559 -3.12 -9.12 32.29
CA VAL A 559 -4.28 -10.02 32.41
C VAL A 559 -5.52 -9.29 32.89
N GLY A 560 -6.60 -9.42 32.12
CA GLY A 560 -7.94 -9.44 32.68
C GLY A 560 -8.94 -9.96 31.64
N VAL A 561 -9.85 -10.78 32.13
CA VAL A 561 -10.34 -11.93 31.38
C VAL A 561 -11.68 -11.65 30.66
N MET A 562 -12.44 -10.63 31.09
CA MET A 562 -13.85 -10.47 30.65
C MET A 562 -14.08 -9.81 29.28
N LEU A 563 -13.18 -8.94 28.79
CA LEU A 563 -13.37 -8.21 27.51
C LEU A 563 -12.51 -8.76 26.36
N ASN A 564 -11.48 -9.54 26.67
CA ASN A 564 -10.85 -10.43 25.68
C ASN A 564 -11.91 -11.34 25.05
N GLU A 565 -12.89 -11.80 25.84
CA GLU A 565 -13.99 -12.63 25.34
C GLU A 565 -14.88 -11.93 24.30
N THR A 566 -15.22 -10.65 24.47
CA THR A 566 -16.05 -9.90 23.51
C THR A 566 -15.30 -9.64 22.20
N TYR A 567 -14.03 -9.22 22.27
CA TYR A 567 -13.18 -9.05 21.10
C TYR A 567 -12.97 -10.39 20.37
N GLU A 568 -12.63 -11.45 21.09
CA GLU A 568 -12.47 -12.80 20.54
C GLU A 568 -13.79 -13.35 19.97
N SER A 569 -14.93 -13.00 20.57
CA SER A 569 -16.26 -13.31 20.03
C SER A 569 -16.51 -12.56 18.73
N GLY A 570 -16.22 -11.27 18.68
CA GLY A 570 -16.26 -10.46 17.46
C GLY A 570 -15.38 -11.06 16.36
N LEU A 571 -14.14 -11.44 16.67
CA LEU A 571 -13.23 -12.13 15.75
C LEU A 571 -13.78 -13.48 15.26
N ARG A 572 -14.40 -14.28 16.13
CA ARG A 572 -15.03 -15.55 15.72
C ARG A 572 -16.21 -15.31 14.79
N THR A 573 -17.07 -14.35 15.12
CA THR A 573 -18.25 -14.00 14.32
C THR A 573 -17.83 -13.44 12.96
N THR A 574 -16.93 -12.47 12.92
CA THR A 574 -16.40 -11.90 11.66
C THR A 574 -15.73 -12.97 10.78
N ARG A 575 -14.96 -13.89 11.35
CA ARG A 575 -14.40 -15.06 10.63
C ARG A 575 -15.48 -15.99 10.09
N MET A 576 -16.52 -16.27 10.87
CA MET A 576 -17.65 -17.10 10.44
C MET A 576 -18.38 -16.44 9.27
N LEU A 577 -18.75 -15.16 9.40
CA LEU A 577 -19.42 -14.40 8.36
C LEU A 577 -18.61 -14.34 7.06
N SER A 578 -17.32 -14.02 7.15
CA SER A 578 -16.46 -13.91 5.97
C SER A 578 -16.18 -15.23 5.27
N SER A 579 -16.25 -16.37 5.98
CA SER A 579 -16.11 -17.69 5.34
C SER A 579 -17.17 -17.97 4.26
N GLY A 580 -18.24 -17.19 4.22
CA GLY A 580 -19.28 -17.28 3.19
C GLY A 580 -18.76 -17.04 1.77
N ILE A 581 -17.75 -16.18 1.57
CA ILE A 581 -17.18 -15.94 0.23
C ILE A 581 -16.48 -17.21 -0.26
N ASP A 582 -15.60 -17.79 0.56
CA ASP A 582 -14.91 -19.05 0.24
C ASP A 582 -15.89 -20.20 0.02
N ALA A 583 -16.93 -20.28 0.85
CA ALA A 583 -17.99 -21.27 0.70
C ALA A 583 -18.72 -21.09 -0.64
N ALA A 584 -19.14 -19.87 -0.99
CA ALA A 584 -19.82 -19.58 -2.24
C ALA A 584 -18.96 -19.88 -3.48
N LEU A 585 -17.68 -19.47 -3.48
CA LEU A 585 -16.73 -19.78 -4.55
C LEU A 585 -16.65 -21.29 -4.80
N LYS A 586 -16.58 -22.08 -3.72
CA LYS A 586 -16.47 -23.54 -3.77
C LYS A 586 -17.78 -24.24 -4.16
N GLU A 587 -18.88 -23.91 -3.51
CA GLU A 587 -20.19 -24.54 -3.71
C GLU A 587 -20.70 -24.34 -5.12
N HIS A 588 -20.60 -23.10 -5.64
CA HIS A 588 -21.07 -22.74 -6.98
C HIS A 588 -20.03 -23.02 -8.08
N ARG A 589 -18.81 -23.44 -7.69
CA ARG A 589 -17.68 -23.73 -8.58
C ARG A 589 -17.36 -22.55 -9.50
N VAL A 590 -17.24 -21.36 -8.92
CA VAL A 590 -16.94 -20.11 -9.62
C VAL A 590 -15.55 -19.61 -9.25
N GLN A 591 -14.89 -18.89 -10.17
CA GLN A 591 -13.53 -18.38 -9.96
C GLN A 591 -13.50 -16.98 -9.34
N ALA A 592 -14.60 -16.25 -9.45
CA ALA A 592 -14.81 -14.96 -8.80
C ALA A 592 -16.31 -14.75 -8.59
N LEU A 593 -16.65 -13.96 -7.58
CA LEU A 593 -17.98 -13.41 -7.36
C LEU A 593 -18.00 -11.96 -7.84
N VAL A 594 -19.15 -11.50 -8.36
CA VAL A 594 -19.37 -10.10 -8.73
C VAL A 594 -20.69 -9.57 -8.20
N ALA A 595 -20.67 -8.30 -7.81
CA ALA A 595 -21.84 -7.53 -7.39
C ALA A 595 -21.58 -6.03 -7.62
N PRO A 596 -22.61 -5.16 -7.61
CA PRO A 596 -22.37 -3.73 -7.55
C PRO A 596 -21.50 -3.38 -6.34
N THR A 597 -20.58 -2.43 -6.53
CA THR A 597 -19.55 -2.13 -5.51
C THR A 597 -20.15 -1.63 -4.21
N ASP A 598 -21.24 -0.89 -4.27
CA ASP A 598 -21.81 -0.18 -3.13
C ASP A 598 -22.83 -1.06 -2.36
N THR A 599 -22.53 -2.35 -2.20
CA THR A 599 -23.38 -3.35 -1.53
C THR A 599 -22.65 -4.07 -0.40
N PHE A 600 -23.37 -4.74 0.52
CA PHE A 600 -22.79 -5.54 1.63
C PHE A 600 -21.68 -6.52 1.21
N PHE A 601 -21.65 -6.91 -0.08
CA PHE A 601 -20.61 -7.72 -0.70
C PHE A 601 -19.19 -7.19 -0.45
N LEU A 602 -19.02 -5.87 -0.44
CA LEU A 602 -17.73 -5.22 -0.20
C LEU A 602 -17.23 -5.50 1.23
N SER A 603 -18.13 -5.43 2.22
CA SER A 603 -17.83 -5.63 3.63
C SER A 603 -17.54 -7.08 3.97
N LEU A 604 -18.26 -8.03 3.35
CA LEU A 604 -17.89 -9.45 3.42
C LEU A 604 -16.46 -9.69 2.89
N ALA A 605 -16.08 -9.04 1.79
CA ALA A 605 -14.75 -9.16 1.22
C ALA A 605 -13.67 -8.46 2.06
N ALA A 606 -14.03 -7.36 2.73
CA ALA A 606 -13.17 -6.62 3.64
C ALA A 606 -12.87 -7.44 4.91
N VAL A 607 -13.91 -7.83 5.63
CA VAL A 607 -13.84 -8.70 6.82
C VAL A 607 -13.15 -10.02 6.50
N GLY A 608 -13.44 -10.59 5.33
CA GLY A 608 -12.82 -11.83 4.84
C GLY A 608 -11.43 -11.68 4.31
N ARG A 609 -10.87 -10.46 4.25
CA ARG A 609 -9.48 -10.21 3.85
C ARG A 609 -9.19 -10.60 2.40
N HIS A 610 -10.22 -10.76 1.59
CA HIS A 610 -10.14 -11.17 0.18
C HIS A 610 -9.59 -10.03 -0.69
N PRO A 611 -8.95 -10.33 -1.83
CA PRO A 611 -8.70 -9.33 -2.84
C PRO A 611 -10.02 -8.91 -3.50
N ALA A 612 -10.20 -7.62 -3.74
CA ALA A 612 -11.36 -7.03 -4.40
C ALA A 612 -10.92 -5.98 -5.43
N VAL A 613 -11.64 -5.89 -6.55
CA VAL A 613 -11.43 -4.84 -7.55
C VAL A 613 -12.75 -4.28 -8.03
N SER A 614 -12.93 -2.97 -7.88
CA SER A 614 -14.03 -2.24 -8.53
C SER A 614 -13.58 -1.76 -9.90
N VAL A 615 -14.39 -2.01 -10.92
CA VAL A 615 -14.19 -1.53 -12.30
C VAL A 615 -15.43 -0.75 -12.71
N PRO A 616 -15.31 0.43 -13.36
CA PRO A 616 -16.47 1.19 -13.80
C PRO A 616 -17.42 0.34 -14.65
N MET A 617 -18.70 0.33 -14.31
CA MET A 617 -19.74 -0.37 -15.09
C MET A 617 -20.71 0.57 -15.79
N GLY A 618 -20.76 1.85 -15.37
CA GLY A 618 -21.56 2.86 -16.04
C GLY A 618 -21.82 4.09 -15.18
N PHE A 619 -22.80 4.87 -15.60
CA PHE A 619 -23.29 6.07 -14.92
C PHE A 619 -24.79 5.93 -14.73
N MET A 620 -25.30 6.34 -13.56
CA MET A 620 -26.72 6.35 -13.26
C MET A 620 -27.50 7.26 -14.24
N ALA A 621 -28.82 7.16 -14.22
CA ALA A 621 -29.66 7.95 -15.10
C ALA A 621 -29.61 9.46 -14.76
N GLU A 622 -29.98 10.30 -15.72
CA GLU A 622 -30.06 11.76 -15.52
C GLU A 622 -31.11 12.15 -14.48
N ASN A 623 -32.20 11.38 -14.38
CA ASN A 623 -33.29 11.61 -13.45
C ASN A 623 -33.06 11.03 -12.05
N THR A 624 -31.85 10.53 -11.75
CA THR A 624 -31.49 10.05 -10.41
C THR A 624 -31.51 11.22 -9.42
N THR A 625 -32.33 11.09 -8.37
CA THR A 625 -32.50 12.11 -7.32
C THR A 625 -31.66 11.81 -6.10
N SER A 626 -30.99 12.83 -5.56
CA SER A 626 -30.28 12.72 -4.28
C SER A 626 -31.22 12.52 -3.11
N GLN A 627 -30.72 11.85 -2.07
CA GLN A 627 -31.43 11.72 -0.81
C GLN A 627 -31.58 13.09 -0.13
N GLU A 628 -32.78 13.41 0.33
CA GLU A 628 -33.07 14.67 0.99
C GLU A 628 -32.32 14.79 2.32
N GLY A 629 -31.72 15.96 2.59
CA GLY A 629 -31.00 16.22 3.84
C GLY A 629 -29.59 15.63 3.95
N VAL A 630 -29.13 14.87 2.95
CA VAL A 630 -27.78 14.28 2.92
C VAL A 630 -26.80 15.21 2.20
N PHE A 631 -25.70 15.56 2.87
CA PHE A 631 -24.60 16.32 2.28
C PHE A 631 -23.25 15.65 2.59
N PRO A 632 -22.36 15.47 1.60
CA PRO A 632 -22.54 15.71 0.17
C PRO A 632 -23.65 14.84 -0.47
N PRO A 633 -24.38 15.34 -1.48
CA PRO A 633 -25.48 14.60 -2.09
C PRO A 633 -25.01 13.28 -2.72
N TRP A 634 -25.78 12.22 -2.45
CA TRP A 634 -25.66 10.91 -3.08
C TRP A 634 -27.05 10.22 -3.12
N PRO A 635 -27.34 9.42 -4.16
CA PRO A 635 -26.69 9.51 -5.48
C PRO A 635 -26.92 10.90 -6.09
N PHE A 636 -26.38 11.15 -7.27
CA PHE A 636 -26.66 12.37 -8.04
C PHE A 636 -26.86 12.01 -9.52
N PRO A 637 -27.45 12.91 -10.33
CA PRO A 637 -27.60 12.70 -11.76
C PRO A 637 -26.30 12.24 -12.41
N HIS A 638 -26.34 11.07 -13.06
CA HIS A 638 -25.16 10.46 -13.68
C HIS A 638 -24.01 10.14 -12.73
N ALA A 639 -24.30 9.82 -11.47
CA ALA A 639 -23.31 9.27 -10.56
C ALA A 639 -22.62 8.04 -11.18
N PRO A 640 -21.28 7.96 -11.17
CA PRO A 640 -20.58 6.75 -11.55
C PRO A 640 -20.92 5.57 -10.65
N ALA A 641 -20.92 4.36 -11.20
CA ALA A 641 -21.02 3.13 -10.44
C ALA A 641 -20.04 2.08 -10.96
N GLY A 642 -19.48 1.28 -10.05
CA GLY A 642 -18.54 0.20 -10.35
C GLY A 642 -19.12 -1.19 -10.10
N LEU A 643 -18.65 -2.17 -10.87
CA LEU A 643 -18.82 -3.60 -10.60
C LEU A 643 -17.62 -4.10 -9.80
N CYS A 644 -17.86 -4.67 -8.62
CA CYS A 644 -16.82 -5.24 -7.77
C CYS A 644 -16.64 -6.73 -8.06
N PHE A 645 -15.41 -7.15 -8.29
CA PHE A 645 -15.01 -8.55 -8.39
C PHE A 645 -14.27 -8.96 -7.11
N VAL A 646 -14.60 -10.13 -6.57
CA VAL A 646 -13.92 -10.72 -5.41
C VAL A 646 -13.52 -12.16 -5.72
N ALA A 647 -12.32 -12.56 -5.32
CA ALA A 647 -11.80 -13.91 -5.52
C ALA A 647 -11.23 -14.50 -4.22
N GLU A 648 -10.82 -15.76 -4.28
CA GLU A 648 -10.06 -16.43 -3.21
C GLU A 648 -8.79 -15.64 -2.83
N HIS A 649 -8.29 -15.82 -1.60
CA HIS A 649 -7.04 -15.17 -1.17
C HIS A 649 -5.89 -15.49 -2.12
N TRP A 650 -5.03 -14.49 -2.36
CA TRP A 650 -3.82 -14.61 -3.18
C TRP A 650 -4.07 -14.90 -4.68
N ALA A 651 -5.29 -14.64 -5.16
CA ALA A 651 -5.68 -14.77 -6.56
C ALA A 651 -5.66 -13.45 -7.34
N GLU A 652 -4.88 -12.44 -6.92
CA GLU A 652 -4.82 -11.12 -7.54
C GLU A 652 -4.52 -11.20 -9.04
N GLU A 653 -3.69 -12.16 -9.47
CA GLU A 653 -3.39 -12.40 -10.89
C GLU A 653 -4.64 -12.76 -11.71
N LYS A 654 -5.49 -13.63 -11.17
CA LYS A 654 -6.73 -14.06 -11.84
C LYS A 654 -7.73 -12.90 -11.84
N LEU A 655 -7.89 -12.28 -10.67
CA LEU A 655 -8.83 -11.20 -10.44
C LEU A 655 -8.55 -10.01 -11.36
N LEU A 656 -7.28 -9.57 -11.46
CA LEU A 656 -6.88 -8.52 -12.38
C LEU A 656 -7.09 -8.91 -13.85
N ALA A 657 -6.86 -10.17 -14.22
CA ALA A 657 -7.11 -10.61 -15.60
C ALA A 657 -8.60 -10.55 -15.97
N TYR A 658 -9.49 -10.98 -15.08
CA TYR A 658 -10.94 -10.91 -15.30
C TYR A 658 -11.44 -9.46 -15.36
N ALA A 659 -10.99 -8.63 -14.42
CA ALA A 659 -11.28 -7.20 -14.41
C ALA A 659 -10.79 -6.50 -15.68
N TYR A 660 -9.58 -6.84 -16.17
CA TYR A 660 -9.02 -6.30 -17.39
C TYR A 660 -9.88 -6.68 -18.62
N ALA A 661 -10.23 -7.95 -18.76
CA ALA A 661 -11.12 -8.38 -19.85
C ALA A 661 -12.50 -7.70 -19.79
N PHE A 662 -13.06 -7.49 -18.59
CA PHE A 662 -14.32 -6.76 -18.41
C PHE A 662 -14.19 -5.27 -18.78
N GLU A 663 -13.15 -4.59 -18.30
CA GLU A 663 -12.86 -3.19 -18.66
C GLU A 663 -12.80 -2.99 -20.18
N HIS A 664 -12.14 -3.92 -20.89
CA HIS A 664 -12.07 -3.91 -22.34
C HIS A 664 -13.42 -4.24 -23.01
N ALA A 665 -14.17 -5.21 -22.51
CA ALA A 665 -15.48 -5.58 -23.02
C ALA A 665 -16.51 -4.44 -22.90
N THR A 666 -16.38 -3.57 -21.89
CA THR A 666 -17.22 -2.36 -21.75
C THR A 666 -16.78 -1.19 -22.63
N GLY A 667 -15.68 -1.31 -23.38
CA GLY A 667 -15.12 -0.24 -24.20
C GLY A 667 -14.55 0.92 -23.37
N HIS A 668 -14.01 0.64 -22.18
CA HIS A 668 -13.53 1.65 -21.23
C HIS A 668 -14.61 2.69 -20.86
N ILE A 669 -15.75 2.20 -20.32
CA ILE A 669 -16.96 2.99 -20.07
C ILE A 669 -16.73 4.32 -19.31
N ARG A 670 -15.68 4.41 -18.49
CA ARG A 670 -15.20 5.66 -17.87
C ARG A 670 -15.11 6.82 -18.87
N ARG A 671 -14.69 6.55 -20.11
CA ARG A 671 -14.52 7.57 -21.16
C ARG A 671 -15.85 8.04 -21.77
N ALA A 672 -16.96 7.37 -21.49
CA ALA A 672 -18.28 7.76 -21.98
C ALA A 672 -18.77 9.09 -21.38
N ARG A 673 -18.23 9.51 -20.24
CA ARG A 673 -18.56 10.79 -19.61
C ARG A 673 -17.32 11.46 -19.04
N LYS A 674 -17.15 12.74 -19.35
CA LYS A 674 -16.10 13.58 -18.76
C LYS A 674 -16.55 14.16 -17.42
N PRO A 675 -15.61 14.50 -16.54
CA PRO A 675 -15.87 15.42 -15.42
C PRO A 675 -16.55 16.71 -15.90
N PHE A 676 -17.21 17.45 -15.00
CA PHE A 676 -17.76 18.76 -15.39
C PHE A 676 -16.65 19.75 -15.77
N ASP A 677 -16.94 20.69 -16.67
CA ASP A 677 -15.91 21.47 -17.37
C ASP A 677 -14.89 22.17 -16.46
N THR A 678 -15.34 22.76 -15.35
CA THR A 678 -14.43 23.46 -14.40
C THR A 678 -13.62 22.50 -13.53
N ALA A 679 -13.99 21.22 -13.42
CA ALA A 679 -13.19 20.18 -12.76
C ALA A 679 -12.05 19.64 -13.62
N ILE A 680 -12.01 19.94 -14.92
CA ILE A 680 -10.96 19.46 -15.81
C ILE A 680 -9.77 20.45 -15.78
N PRO A 681 -8.59 20.04 -15.28
CA PRO A 681 -7.42 20.89 -15.34
C PRO A 681 -6.96 21.07 -16.79
N LYS A 682 -6.60 22.31 -17.13
CA LYS A 682 -6.25 22.74 -18.49
C LYS A 682 -4.78 22.57 -18.79
N THR A 683 -3.89 22.72 -17.80
CA THR A 683 -2.44 22.57 -18.01
C THR A 683 -2.08 21.17 -18.51
N GLN A 684 -1.33 21.11 -19.60
CA GLN A 684 -0.79 19.90 -20.23
C GLN A 684 0.75 19.96 -20.27
N LEU A 685 1.38 18.90 -20.75
CA LEU A 685 2.85 18.82 -20.88
C LEU A 685 3.42 19.97 -21.74
N ARG A 686 2.77 20.30 -22.85
CA ARG A 686 3.20 21.38 -23.77
C ARG A 686 3.32 22.75 -23.11
N ASP A 687 2.60 22.98 -22.02
CA ASP A 687 2.55 24.29 -21.35
C ASP A 687 3.72 24.51 -20.38
N VAL A 688 4.49 23.45 -20.07
CA VAL A 688 5.58 23.48 -19.07
C VAL A 688 6.95 23.01 -19.60
N MET A 689 6.99 22.63 -20.87
CA MET A 689 8.17 22.12 -21.59
C MET A 689 9.13 23.23 -22.04
#